data_AF-A0A7W1JWF2-F1
#
_entry.id   AF-A0A7W1JWF2-F1
#
_cell.length_a   1.000
_cell.length_b   1.000
_cell.length_c   1.000
_cell.angle_alpha   90.00
_cell.angle_beta   90.00
_cell.angle_gamma   90.00
#
_symmetry.space_group_name_H-M   'P 1'
#
loop_
_entity.id
_entity.type
_entity.pdbx_description
1 polymer ?
#
loop_
_entity_poly.entity_id
_entity_poly.type
_entity_poly.pdbx_seq_one_letter_code
_entity_poly.pdbx_strand_id
1 'polypeptide(L)'
;MRNLPSGTVTFLFTDVKGSTRLLHELGEGYAEVLAGHRRALRESFERYGGTEVDTQGDAFFIAFAKASEALSAAVAGRSALEGSPIRVRMGLHTGEPLVTEDGYVGIDVHRAARIAAAGHGGQILLSQSTRDLVGAESLRDLGEHRLKDLTAPERIYQLGDADFPPLKSLNATNLPVASNPLVGRERELADLQALLRNSVRVVTLTGPGGSGKTRLALQVAAELVDEFSGGVFFVALAGVGHPERVQATIAGTIGVRDPADLRDREALLVLDNFEHLLEAAPSVGELLAGAPNTKILATSRAPLRLEGEREYPLDPLPSDEAVELLTQRGRAVRPGFEPDDATREICSRLDGLPLALELAASRLRSLSSAALLQRLEQRLPLLTGGRRDAPERQRTLRATIEWSYELLSEGLKQVFARLAVFAGTFSLDAAETVTGATLDDLDALVEASLMKPIGADRFLMLATIREFATGALGENADLDRRHAEHYRRVAESTNLSADGEGGMPDYELAFAELDNFRKALTWAVETRNAAVGLQTVIALEQLWVTRDPFEGRRWLEALMERGENLPPELRARSLLTHGGLVFIVGEFERGTQLYEDSLAEYRSLGDERGAAAVLNRMIYAAIARQDFPEARALGSESLEVHRRFGSTQGEAVALGSLAEVEWQTGNRELAVELAGRSAELAATAGFRWWRVAMLSMLSEWSLTSERRAEGDRLGREALGLAHRIGDRMHGVYLLALLAWSAAEAGQLKRAGFLWGAVEAEEQRGAIGQWESERDAFAARVLAFADADFEEKRDLGSRSTAAEAVDYALGSVD
;
A
#
# COMPACT_ATOMS: atom_id res chain seq x y z
N MET A 1 17.13 46.82 -8.58
CA MET A 1 16.22 45.69 -8.28
C MET A 1 15.58 45.26 -9.60
N ARG A 2 15.55 43.95 -9.90
CA ARG A 2 14.75 43.45 -11.02
C ARG A 2 13.27 43.59 -10.65
N ASN A 3 12.42 44.01 -11.59
CA ASN A 3 11.00 44.23 -11.31
C ASN A 3 10.24 42.91 -11.45
N LEU A 4 10.36 42.04 -10.43
CA LEU A 4 9.76 40.71 -10.43
C LEU A 4 8.23 40.77 -10.20
N PRO A 5 7.41 40.00 -10.94
CA PRO A 5 5.99 39.81 -10.64
C PRO A 5 5.73 39.36 -9.19
N SER A 6 4.64 39.80 -8.57
CA SER A 6 4.27 39.47 -7.20
C SER A 6 2.76 39.20 -7.05
N GLY A 7 2.38 38.47 -6.00
CA GLY A 7 1.03 37.90 -5.86
C GLY A 7 0.95 36.54 -6.55
N THR A 8 -0.15 36.28 -7.26
CA THR A 8 -0.29 35.07 -8.10
C THR A 8 0.64 35.15 -9.31
N VAL A 9 1.65 34.28 -9.37
CA VAL A 9 2.70 34.26 -10.40
C VAL A 9 2.74 32.89 -11.07
N THR A 10 2.91 32.87 -12.40
CA THR A 10 3.16 31.61 -13.13
C THR A 10 4.63 31.49 -13.47
N PHE A 11 5.23 30.39 -13.03
CA PHE A 11 6.60 30.02 -13.32
C PHE A 11 6.67 29.08 -14.53
N LEU A 12 7.68 29.28 -15.37
CA LEU A 12 8.05 28.39 -16.47
C LEU A 12 9.50 27.96 -16.25
N PHE A 13 9.70 26.65 -16.13
CA PHE A 13 11.02 26.02 -16.14
C PHE A 13 11.24 25.25 -17.43
N THR A 14 12.49 25.24 -17.90
CA THR A 14 12.93 24.48 -19.07
C THR A 14 14.16 23.63 -18.74
N ASP A 15 14.34 22.52 -19.45
CA ASP A 15 15.52 21.67 -19.37
C ASP A 15 15.75 20.92 -20.72
N VAL A 16 17.00 20.62 -21.07
CA VAL A 16 17.35 19.93 -22.32
C VAL A 16 17.44 18.43 -22.10
N LYS A 17 16.66 17.63 -22.84
CA LYS A 17 16.73 16.17 -22.76
C LYS A 17 18.06 15.67 -23.35
N GLY A 18 18.96 15.21 -22.47
CA GLY A 18 20.19 14.52 -22.86
C GLY A 18 21.33 15.45 -23.29
N SER A 19 21.45 16.64 -22.69
CA SER A 19 22.50 17.63 -22.99
C SER A 19 23.92 17.05 -22.99
N THR A 20 24.29 16.21 -22.02
CA THR A 20 25.59 15.52 -21.98
C THR A 20 25.82 14.61 -23.20
N ARG A 21 24.78 13.93 -23.68
CA ARG A 21 24.86 13.07 -24.87
C ARG A 21 24.96 13.91 -26.15
N LEU A 22 24.18 14.98 -26.26
CA LEU A 22 24.27 15.93 -27.37
C LEU A 22 25.64 16.63 -27.45
N LEU A 23 26.28 16.91 -26.31
CA LEU A 23 27.66 17.41 -26.25
C LEU A 23 28.66 16.41 -26.86
N HIS A 24 28.49 15.11 -26.62
CA HIS A 24 29.32 14.07 -27.24
C HIS A 24 29.01 13.84 -28.72
N GLU A 25 27.74 13.92 -29.14
CA GLU A 25 27.32 13.68 -30.53
C GLU A 25 27.63 14.87 -31.46
N LEU A 26 27.54 16.11 -30.97
CA LEU A 26 27.75 17.34 -31.76
C LEU A 26 29.16 17.95 -31.61
N GLY A 27 29.93 17.53 -30.59
CA GLY A 27 31.30 17.99 -30.36
C GLY A 27 31.44 19.51 -30.31
N GLU A 28 32.38 20.07 -31.09
CA GLU A 28 32.63 21.52 -31.15
C GLU A 28 31.40 22.32 -31.64
N GLY A 29 30.50 21.72 -32.42
CA GLY A 29 29.27 22.36 -32.91
C GLY A 29 28.20 22.59 -31.83
N TYR A 30 28.29 21.92 -30.68
CA TYR A 30 27.28 22.02 -29.61
C TYR A 30 27.11 23.47 -29.10
N ALA A 31 28.20 24.22 -29.00
CA ALA A 31 28.18 25.58 -28.46
C ALA A 31 27.39 26.57 -29.33
N GLU A 32 27.47 26.45 -30.66
CA GLU A 32 26.73 27.31 -31.59
C GLU A 32 25.23 26.96 -31.59
N VAL A 33 24.90 25.67 -31.60
CA VAL A 33 23.51 25.19 -31.54
C VAL A 33 22.85 25.60 -30.22
N LEU A 34 23.57 25.48 -29.08
CA LEU A 34 23.07 25.93 -27.77
C LEU A 34 22.90 27.45 -27.70
N ALA A 35 23.78 28.23 -28.33
CA ALA A 35 23.65 29.69 -28.41
C ALA A 35 22.43 30.12 -29.24
N GLY A 36 22.19 29.45 -30.38
CA GLY A 36 20.97 29.66 -31.19
C GLY A 36 19.70 29.31 -30.43
N HIS A 37 19.71 28.15 -29.75
CA HIS A 37 18.62 27.69 -28.89
C HIS A 37 18.26 28.68 -27.78
N ARG A 38 19.25 29.15 -27.00
CA ARG A 38 19.04 30.13 -25.93
C ARG A 38 18.46 31.45 -26.44
N ARG A 39 18.87 31.89 -27.65
CA ARG A 39 18.31 33.10 -28.28
C ARG A 39 16.83 32.92 -28.63
N ALA A 40 16.48 31.81 -29.29
CA ALA A 40 15.12 31.51 -29.69
C ALA A 40 14.15 31.40 -28.49
N LEU A 41 14.58 30.77 -27.39
CA LEU A 41 13.79 30.72 -26.16
C LEU A 41 13.63 32.09 -25.50
N ARG A 42 14.71 32.86 -25.33
CA ARG A 42 14.63 34.20 -24.73
C ARG A 42 13.74 35.15 -25.52
N GLU A 43 13.89 35.20 -26.84
CA GLU A 43 13.01 36.00 -27.72
C GLU A 43 11.53 35.57 -27.65
N SER A 44 11.27 34.28 -27.40
CA SER A 44 9.92 33.77 -27.19
C SER A 44 9.36 34.18 -25.83
N PHE A 45 10.16 34.08 -24.76
CA PHE A 45 9.72 34.41 -23.40
C PHE A 45 9.50 35.93 -23.21
N GLU A 46 10.42 36.77 -23.70
CA GLU A 46 10.31 38.23 -23.63
C GLU A 46 9.08 38.74 -24.40
N ARG A 47 8.75 38.14 -25.55
CA ARG A 47 7.59 38.52 -26.39
C ARG A 47 6.26 38.43 -25.66
N TYR A 48 6.13 37.49 -24.71
CA TYR A 48 4.92 37.28 -23.91
C TYR A 48 5.09 37.81 -22.46
N GLY A 49 5.99 38.76 -22.23
CA GLY A 49 6.15 39.44 -20.94
C GLY A 49 6.83 38.62 -19.85
N GLY A 50 7.53 37.53 -20.22
CA GLY A 50 8.31 36.73 -19.28
C GLY A 50 9.52 37.48 -18.74
N THR A 51 9.70 37.42 -17.43
CA THR A 51 10.88 37.98 -16.74
C THR A 51 11.86 36.84 -16.43
N GLU A 52 13.06 36.88 -17.00
CA GLU A 52 14.13 35.92 -16.69
C GLU A 52 14.61 36.10 -15.23
N VAL A 53 14.38 35.08 -14.41
CA VAL A 53 14.77 35.07 -13.00
C VAL A 53 16.18 34.52 -12.88
N ASP A 54 16.42 33.34 -13.46
CA ASP A 54 17.73 32.67 -13.48
C ASP A 54 17.90 31.85 -14.77
N THR A 55 19.16 31.55 -15.12
CA THR A 55 19.53 30.66 -16.23
C THR A 55 20.77 29.86 -15.84
N GLN A 56 20.59 28.57 -15.59
CA GLN A 56 21.65 27.65 -15.15
C GLN A 56 21.94 26.66 -16.28
N GLY A 57 23.12 26.80 -16.89
CA GLY A 57 23.48 25.98 -18.05
C GLY A 57 22.51 26.18 -19.21
N ASP A 58 21.78 25.15 -19.58
CA ASP A 58 20.78 25.12 -20.65
C ASP A 58 19.33 25.22 -20.14
N ALA A 59 19.12 25.30 -18.82
CA ALA A 59 17.83 25.51 -18.18
C ALA A 59 17.54 27.01 -17.94
N PHE A 60 16.33 27.46 -18.31
CA PHE A 60 15.78 28.77 -17.96
C PHE A 60 14.73 28.66 -16.85
N PHE A 61 14.73 29.66 -15.96
CA PHE A 61 13.66 29.94 -15.00
C PHE A 61 13.05 31.32 -15.28
N ILE A 62 11.80 31.34 -15.74
CA ILE A 62 11.06 32.55 -16.14
C ILE A 62 9.81 32.71 -15.27
N ALA A 63 9.48 33.95 -14.90
CA ALA A 63 8.25 34.31 -14.20
C ALA A 63 7.33 35.19 -15.06
N PHE A 64 6.02 34.93 -14.99
CA PHE A 64 4.96 35.64 -15.72
C PHE A 64 3.86 36.10 -14.77
N ALA A 65 3.27 37.26 -15.07
CA ALA A 65 2.12 37.78 -14.31
C ALA A 65 0.78 37.07 -14.64
N LYS A 66 0.71 36.28 -15.72
CA LYS A 66 -0.48 35.52 -16.12
C LYS A 66 -0.14 34.13 -16.67
N ALA A 67 -0.96 33.15 -16.34
CA ALA A 67 -0.80 31.77 -16.81
C ALA A 67 -0.96 31.63 -18.34
N SER A 68 -1.86 32.41 -18.95
CA SER A 68 -2.07 32.41 -20.41
C SER A 68 -0.89 32.98 -21.20
N GLU A 69 -0.18 33.96 -20.63
CA GLU A 69 1.05 34.52 -21.18
C GLU A 69 2.19 33.50 -21.09
N ALA A 70 2.37 32.85 -19.94
CA ALA A 70 3.34 31.77 -19.76
C ALA A 70 3.11 30.59 -20.73
N LEU A 71 1.86 30.15 -20.91
CA LEU A 71 1.53 29.05 -21.82
C LEU A 71 1.77 29.43 -23.28
N SER A 72 1.42 30.67 -23.68
CA SER A 72 1.72 31.19 -25.01
C SER A 72 3.23 31.26 -25.28
N ALA A 73 4.01 31.64 -24.27
CA ALA A 73 5.46 31.66 -24.32
C ALA A 73 6.07 30.26 -24.47
N ALA A 74 5.52 29.26 -23.77
CA ALA A 74 5.93 27.86 -23.88
C ALA A 74 5.63 27.28 -25.28
N VAL A 75 4.46 27.58 -25.84
CA VAL A 75 4.09 27.20 -27.22
C VAL A 75 5.04 27.82 -28.23
N ALA A 76 5.24 29.15 -28.16
CA ALA A 76 6.14 29.86 -29.06
C ALA A 76 7.58 29.34 -28.95
N GLY A 77 8.06 29.07 -27.74
CA GLY A 77 9.37 28.49 -27.49
C GLY A 77 9.52 27.07 -28.04
N ARG A 78 8.50 26.22 -27.92
CA ARG A 78 8.49 24.87 -28.52
C ARG A 78 8.55 24.95 -30.05
N SER A 79 7.74 25.80 -30.68
CA SER A 79 7.71 25.94 -32.14
C SER A 79 8.94 26.66 -32.72
N ALA A 80 9.55 27.59 -31.98
CA ALA A 80 10.83 28.19 -32.36
C ALA A 80 12.01 27.19 -32.36
N LEU A 81 11.81 25.98 -31.82
CA LEU A 81 12.78 24.88 -31.77
C LEU A 81 12.40 23.71 -32.70
N GLU A 82 11.34 23.83 -33.50
CA GLU A 82 11.02 22.85 -34.54
C GLU A 82 12.17 22.79 -35.58
N GLY A 83 12.69 21.58 -35.82
CA GLY A 83 13.87 21.36 -36.66
C GLY A 83 15.23 21.44 -35.94
N SER A 84 15.27 21.86 -34.67
CA SER A 84 16.50 21.80 -33.87
C SER A 84 16.78 20.38 -33.35
N PRO A 85 18.06 19.93 -33.25
CA PRO A 85 18.41 18.69 -32.55
C PRO A 85 18.21 18.80 -31.03
N ILE A 86 18.14 20.02 -30.47
CA ILE A 86 17.88 20.25 -29.05
C ILE A 86 16.37 20.16 -28.78
N ARG A 87 15.96 19.17 -27.99
CA ARG A 87 14.57 18.99 -27.51
C ARG A 87 14.46 19.37 -26.04
N VAL A 88 13.69 20.43 -25.76
CA VAL A 88 13.47 20.95 -24.40
C VAL A 88 12.15 20.45 -23.82
N ARG A 89 12.19 20.03 -22.55
CA ARG A 89 11.00 19.80 -21.72
C ARG A 89 10.67 21.07 -20.96
N MET A 90 9.38 21.41 -20.85
CA MET A 90 8.91 22.60 -20.16
C MET A 90 7.88 22.25 -19.10
N GLY A 91 7.95 22.92 -17.95
CA GLY A 91 6.99 22.77 -16.86
C GLY A 91 6.45 24.12 -16.40
N LEU A 92 5.14 24.22 -16.24
CA LEU A 92 4.44 25.42 -15.80
C LEU A 92 3.70 25.16 -14.48
N HIS A 93 3.83 26.09 -13.54
CA HIS A 93 3.07 26.08 -12.29
C HIS A 93 2.68 27.50 -11.87
N THR A 94 1.49 27.65 -11.29
CA THR A 94 0.98 28.94 -10.79
C THR A 94 0.76 28.87 -9.28
N GLY A 95 1.36 29.80 -8.54
CA GLY A 95 1.32 29.86 -7.08
C GLY A 95 1.54 31.29 -6.56
N GLU A 96 1.79 31.44 -5.25
CA GLU A 96 1.93 32.74 -4.57
C GLU A 96 3.27 32.82 -3.80
N PRO A 97 4.39 33.00 -4.53
CA PRO A 97 5.73 32.95 -3.96
C PRO A 97 6.07 34.21 -3.14
N LEU A 98 7.00 34.07 -2.18
CA LEU A 98 7.61 35.22 -1.52
C LEU A 98 8.72 35.81 -2.40
N VAL A 99 8.73 37.13 -2.58
CA VAL A 99 9.78 37.86 -3.31
C VAL A 99 10.81 38.38 -2.31
N THR A 100 12.08 38.07 -2.55
CA THR A 100 13.24 38.53 -1.76
C THR A 100 14.18 39.38 -2.63
N GLU A 101 15.27 39.91 -2.05
CA GLU A 101 16.28 40.64 -2.82
C GLU A 101 17.02 39.75 -3.83
N ASP A 102 17.10 38.44 -3.56
CA ASP A 102 17.80 37.44 -4.37
C ASP A 102 16.90 36.70 -5.39
N GLY A 103 15.56 36.82 -5.29
CA GLY A 103 14.64 36.19 -6.23
C GLY A 103 13.29 35.76 -5.62
N TYR A 104 12.83 34.57 -6.00
CA TYR A 104 11.63 33.95 -5.43
C TYR A 104 12.01 32.85 -4.44
N VAL A 105 11.30 32.82 -3.30
CA VAL A 105 11.43 31.78 -2.28
C VAL A 105 10.05 31.19 -2.01
N GLY A 106 9.94 29.86 -2.05
CA GLY A 106 8.69 29.14 -1.79
C GLY A 106 8.61 27.80 -2.53
N ILE A 107 7.70 26.93 -2.07
CA ILE A 107 7.49 25.59 -2.63
C ILE A 107 7.10 25.63 -4.13
N ASP A 108 6.42 26.68 -4.56
CA ASP A 108 5.92 26.84 -5.93
C ASP A 108 7.04 26.92 -6.98
N VAL A 109 8.21 27.47 -6.60
CA VAL A 109 9.41 27.49 -7.46
C VAL A 109 9.92 26.06 -7.69
N HIS A 110 10.04 25.27 -6.62
CA HIS A 110 10.47 23.88 -6.68
C HIS A 110 9.46 23.02 -7.45
N ARG A 111 8.16 23.21 -7.21
CA ARG A 111 7.08 22.51 -7.92
C ARG A 111 7.15 22.74 -9.43
N ALA A 112 7.31 23.98 -9.88
CA ALA A 112 7.47 24.31 -11.29
C ALA A 112 8.67 23.58 -11.94
N ALA A 113 9.81 23.57 -11.27
CA ALA A 113 11.02 22.88 -11.71
C ALA A 113 10.83 21.34 -11.74
N ARG A 114 10.11 20.78 -10.77
CA ARG A 114 9.84 19.33 -10.70
C ARG A 114 8.85 18.86 -11.76
N ILE A 115 7.86 19.68 -12.11
CA ILE A 115 6.95 19.43 -13.25
C ILE A 115 7.74 19.41 -14.58
N ALA A 116 8.66 20.36 -14.77
CA ALA A 116 9.55 20.34 -15.95
C ALA A 116 10.43 19.07 -15.98
N ALA A 117 10.98 18.68 -14.83
CA ALA A 117 11.86 17.51 -14.69
C ALA A 117 11.16 16.15 -14.83
N ALA A 118 9.84 16.08 -14.66
CA ALA A 118 9.05 14.87 -14.88
C ALA A 118 8.90 14.51 -16.37
N GLY A 119 8.95 15.53 -17.24
CA GLY A 119 8.65 15.41 -18.66
C GLY A 119 9.81 14.99 -19.56
N HIS A 120 9.49 14.87 -20.85
CA HIS A 120 10.38 14.48 -21.95
C HIS A 120 10.63 15.65 -22.92
N GLY A 121 11.74 15.64 -23.65
CA GLY A 121 12.08 16.71 -24.59
C GLY A 121 11.02 16.88 -25.69
N GLY A 122 10.48 18.08 -25.82
CA GLY A 122 9.33 18.43 -26.67
C GLY A 122 8.00 18.54 -25.91
N GLN A 123 7.93 18.02 -24.68
CA GLN A 123 6.73 18.02 -23.85
C GLN A 123 6.59 19.34 -23.07
N ILE A 124 5.36 19.84 -22.97
CA ILE A 124 4.99 20.97 -22.12
C ILE A 124 3.98 20.45 -21.09
N LEU A 125 4.33 20.55 -19.82
CA LEU A 125 3.55 20.06 -18.68
C LEU A 125 3.04 21.23 -17.82
N LEU A 126 1.85 21.10 -17.28
CA LEU A 126 1.17 22.09 -16.45
C LEU A 126 0.68 21.44 -15.15
N SER A 127 0.79 22.16 -14.03
CA SER A 127 0.03 21.83 -12.81
C SER A 127 -1.47 22.10 -12.97
N GLN A 128 -2.29 21.46 -12.12
CA GLN A 128 -3.70 21.78 -11.93
C GLN A 128 -3.96 23.30 -11.80
N SER A 129 -3.21 24.01 -10.96
CA SER A 129 -3.41 25.46 -10.74
C SER A 129 -3.13 26.32 -11.97
N THR A 130 -2.20 25.91 -12.85
CA THR A 130 -2.01 26.57 -14.14
C THR A 130 -3.11 26.20 -15.12
N ARG A 131 -3.52 24.93 -15.16
CA ARG A 131 -4.62 24.43 -15.99
C ARG A 131 -5.94 25.16 -15.71
N ASP A 132 -6.26 25.44 -14.44
CA ASP A 132 -7.48 26.17 -14.06
C ASP A 132 -7.48 27.66 -14.47
N LEU A 133 -6.30 28.21 -14.79
CA LEU A 133 -6.12 29.62 -15.18
C LEU A 133 -5.86 29.80 -16.68
N VAL A 134 -5.91 28.72 -17.49
CA VAL A 134 -5.72 28.77 -18.96
C VAL A 134 -6.89 28.11 -19.70
N GLY A 135 -7.53 28.86 -20.60
CA GLY A 135 -8.59 28.35 -21.47
C GLY A 135 -8.05 27.65 -22.72
N ALA A 136 -7.13 26.70 -22.57
CA ALA A 136 -6.50 26.00 -23.71
C ALA A 136 -7.36 24.82 -24.19
N GLU A 137 -7.61 24.74 -25.50
CA GLU A 137 -8.53 23.75 -26.10
C GLU A 137 -7.96 22.32 -26.22
N SER A 138 -6.67 22.10 -25.91
CA SER A 138 -6.01 20.79 -26.02
C SER A 138 -5.06 20.49 -24.84
N LEU A 139 -5.63 20.20 -23.68
CA LEU A 139 -4.92 19.69 -22.51
C LEU A 139 -5.29 18.22 -22.22
N ARG A 140 -4.34 17.29 -22.40
CA ARG A 140 -4.48 15.88 -22.00
C ARG A 140 -4.17 15.75 -20.51
N ASP A 141 -5.11 15.21 -19.73
CA ASP A 141 -4.88 14.85 -18.32
C ASP A 141 -3.96 13.62 -18.29
N LEU A 142 -2.85 13.69 -17.56
CA LEU A 142 -1.93 12.56 -17.35
C LEU A 142 -2.19 11.85 -16.02
N GLY A 143 -3.10 12.38 -15.19
CA GLY A 143 -3.40 11.86 -13.87
C GLY A 143 -2.51 12.45 -12.77
N GLU A 144 -2.51 11.77 -11.62
CA GLU A 144 -1.79 12.18 -10.42
C GLU A 144 -0.40 11.54 -10.34
N HIS A 145 0.63 12.38 -10.20
CA HIS A 145 2.02 11.95 -10.17
C HIS A 145 2.73 12.41 -8.89
N ARG A 146 3.43 11.48 -8.23
CA ARG A 146 4.39 11.83 -7.17
C ARG A 146 5.71 12.28 -7.79
N LEU A 147 6.00 13.57 -7.67
CA LEU A 147 7.23 14.19 -8.15
C LEU A 147 8.24 14.36 -7.02
N LYS A 148 9.53 14.28 -7.34
CA LYS A 148 10.63 14.41 -6.36
C LYS A 148 10.49 15.67 -5.50
N ASP A 149 10.67 15.51 -4.18
CA ASP A 149 10.57 16.55 -3.13
C ASP A 149 9.20 17.21 -2.93
N LEU A 150 8.13 16.72 -3.57
CA LEU A 150 6.75 17.16 -3.30
C LEU A 150 6.03 16.13 -2.40
N THR A 151 5.38 16.62 -1.35
CA THR A 151 4.73 15.78 -0.32
C THR A 151 3.35 15.27 -0.71
N ALA A 152 2.67 15.95 -1.64
CA ALA A 152 1.39 15.55 -2.22
C ALA A 152 1.58 15.15 -3.69
N PRO A 153 0.77 14.22 -4.23
CA PRO A 153 0.72 13.99 -5.67
C PRO A 153 0.21 15.26 -6.37
N GLU A 154 0.82 15.60 -7.51
CA GLU A 154 0.38 16.70 -8.36
C GLU A 154 -0.36 16.13 -9.57
N ARG A 155 -1.52 16.69 -9.90
CA ARG A 155 -2.24 16.34 -11.14
C ARG A 155 -1.63 17.10 -12.30
N ILE A 156 -1.13 16.38 -13.29
CA ILE A 156 -0.32 16.93 -14.38
C ILE A 156 -1.09 16.89 -15.70
N TYR A 157 -1.04 18.00 -16.43
CA TYR A 157 -1.63 18.15 -17.76
C TYR A 157 -0.55 18.34 -18.81
N GLN A 158 -0.74 17.74 -19.99
CA GLN A 158 0.11 17.93 -21.16
C GLN A 158 -0.58 18.83 -22.19
N LEU A 159 0.18 19.73 -22.83
CA LEU A 159 -0.32 20.52 -23.95
C LEU A 159 -0.17 19.80 -25.31
N GLY A 160 -1.32 19.41 -25.86
CA GLY A 160 -1.49 18.73 -27.15
C GLY A 160 -1.41 17.21 -27.07
N ASP A 161 -1.89 16.55 -28.12
CA ASP A 161 -2.17 15.11 -28.17
C ASP A 161 -0.99 14.24 -28.64
N ALA A 162 0.24 14.75 -28.58
CA ALA A 162 1.43 13.99 -28.95
C ALA A 162 1.78 12.95 -27.87
N ASP A 163 2.05 11.70 -28.27
CA ASP A 163 2.41 10.65 -27.32
C ASP A 163 3.87 10.77 -26.84
N PHE A 164 4.05 10.64 -25.53
CA PHE A 164 5.33 10.55 -24.85
C PHE A 164 5.34 9.32 -23.95
N PRO A 165 6.52 8.77 -23.58
CA PRO A 165 6.59 7.74 -22.55
C PRO A 165 6.01 8.25 -21.21
N PRO A 166 5.64 7.36 -20.28
CA PRO A 166 5.19 7.75 -18.94
C PRO A 166 6.10 8.78 -18.29
N LEU A 167 5.51 9.66 -17.47
CA LEU A 167 6.29 10.64 -16.71
C LEU A 167 7.27 9.95 -15.77
N LYS A 168 8.40 10.62 -15.51
CA LYS A 168 9.35 10.19 -14.49
C LYS A 168 8.79 10.49 -13.09
N SER A 169 7.90 9.62 -12.62
CA SER A 169 7.24 9.69 -11.30
C SER A 169 7.38 8.38 -10.52
N LEU A 170 7.30 8.47 -9.19
CA LEU A 170 7.74 7.48 -8.20
C LEU A 170 6.86 6.20 -8.07
N ASN A 171 6.30 5.67 -9.16
CA ASN A 171 5.23 4.66 -9.10
C ASN A 171 5.69 3.18 -8.96
N ALA A 172 6.99 2.88 -9.03
CA ALA A 172 7.53 1.50 -8.89
C ALA A 172 8.12 1.20 -7.49
N THR A 173 7.53 1.78 -6.43
CA THR A 173 8.01 1.62 -5.05
C THR A 173 6.86 1.59 -4.04
N ASN A 174 7.07 0.91 -2.92
CA ASN A 174 6.18 0.95 -1.75
C ASN A 174 6.84 1.65 -0.53
N LEU A 175 7.87 2.48 -0.76
CA LEU A 175 8.65 3.10 0.31
C LEU A 175 7.77 4.02 1.21
N PRO A 176 7.79 3.83 2.54
CA PRO A 176 7.10 4.72 3.48
C PRO A 176 7.56 6.18 3.37
N VAL A 177 6.60 7.11 3.34
CA VAL A 177 6.90 8.55 3.29
C VAL A 177 7.50 9.02 4.62
N ALA A 178 8.74 9.51 4.58
CA ALA A 178 9.43 10.05 5.74
C ALA A 178 8.92 11.47 6.07
N SER A 179 8.24 11.64 7.21
CA SER A 179 7.60 12.92 7.61
C SER A 179 8.55 14.09 7.93
N ASN A 180 9.86 13.89 7.81
CA ASN A 180 10.93 14.83 8.13
C ASN A 180 12.19 14.44 7.34
N PRO A 181 13.07 15.39 6.96
CA PRO A 181 14.34 15.07 6.34
C PRO A 181 15.25 14.22 7.25
N LEU A 182 16.19 13.50 6.62
CA LEU A 182 17.33 12.90 7.31
C LEU A 182 18.28 14.03 7.78
N VAL A 183 18.99 13.82 8.89
CA VAL A 183 19.84 14.83 9.54
C VAL A 183 21.14 14.16 9.95
N GLY A 184 22.26 14.69 9.47
CA GLY A 184 23.51 13.94 9.45
C GLY A 184 23.43 12.73 8.50
N ARG A 185 24.49 11.93 8.48
CA ARG A 185 24.64 10.73 7.63
C ARG A 185 24.76 10.98 6.13
N GLU A 186 25.13 12.17 5.68
CA GLU A 186 25.42 12.44 4.27
C GLU A 186 26.54 11.52 3.75
N ARG A 187 27.52 11.23 4.61
CA ARG A 187 28.61 10.29 4.33
C ARG A 187 28.10 8.85 4.22
N GLU A 188 27.38 8.36 5.22
CA GLU A 188 26.88 6.98 5.22
C GLU A 188 25.87 6.74 4.09
N LEU A 189 25.04 7.74 3.76
CA LEU A 189 24.16 7.74 2.60
C LEU A 189 24.98 7.59 1.30
N ALA A 190 26.05 8.37 1.12
CA ALA A 190 26.93 8.28 -0.04
C ALA A 190 27.70 6.94 -0.10
N ASP A 191 28.23 6.46 1.03
CA ASP A 191 28.93 5.17 1.15
C ASP A 191 27.99 4.00 0.80
N LEU A 192 26.76 3.99 1.31
CA LEU A 192 25.77 2.93 1.07
C LEU A 192 25.27 2.95 -0.38
N GLN A 193 25.02 4.14 -0.95
CA GLN A 193 24.74 4.26 -2.39
C GLN A 193 25.91 3.73 -3.22
N ALA A 194 27.15 4.08 -2.89
CA ALA A 194 28.33 3.57 -3.59
C ALA A 194 28.47 2.05 -3.47
N LEU A 195 28.22 1.46 -2.30
CA LEU A 195 28.23 0.01 -2.13
C LEU A 195 27.17 -0.68 -3.00
N LEU A 196 25.93 -0.17 -3.00
CA LEU A 196 24.82 -0.74 -3.77
C LEU A 196 24.97 -0.51 -5.29
N ARG A 197 25.60 0.58 -5.74
CA ARG A 197 25.98 0.79 -7.15
C ARG A 197 27.09 -0.16 -7.63
N ASN A 198 28.02 -0.51 -6.76
CA ASN A 198 29.12 -1.43 -7.04
C ASN A 198 28.67 -2.90 -7.01
N SER A 199 29.59 -3.86 -7.16
CA SER A 199 29.28 -5.31 -7.23
C SER A 199 28.75 -5.94 -5.94
N VAL A 200 28.51 -5.18 -4.87
CA VAL A 200 27.98 -5.72 -3.60
C VAL A 200 26.50 -6.04 -3.78
N ARG A 201 26.08 -7.24 -3.34
CA ARG A 201 24.71 -7.74 -3.49
C ARG A 201 23.90 -7.75 -2.20
N VAL A 202 24.56 -7.83 -1.06
CA VAL A 202 23.92 -7.73 0.26
C VAL A 202 24.67 -6.72 1.09
N VAL A 203 23.98 -5.68 1.53
CA VAL A 203 24.46 -4.73 2.54
C VAL A 203 23.57 -4.88 3.76
N THR A 204 24.15 -5.20 4.91
CA THR A 204 23.41 -5.26 6.17
C THR A 204 23.83 -4.10 7.05
N LEU A 205 22.91 -3.17 7.25
CA LEU A 205 23.00 -2.15 8.29
C LEU A 205 22.90 -2.85 9.64
N THR A 206 24.03 -3.01 10.32
CA THR A 206 24.07 -3.50 11.70
C THR A 206 24.19 -2.33 12.67
N GLY A 207 23.62 -2.46 13.85
CA GLY A 207 23.67 -1.38 14.84
C GLY A 207 22.60 -1.52 15.92
N PRO A 208 22.68 -0.73 17.00
CA PRO A 208 21.72 -0.80 18.08
C PRO A 208 20.31 -0.38 17.64
N GLY A 209 19.30 -0.72 18.43
CA GLY A 209 17.97 -0.13 18.27
C GLY A 209 18.06 1.41 18.35
N GLY A 210 17.27 2.12 17.55
CA GLY A 210 17.21 3.59 17.60
C GLY A 210 18.38 4.35 16.96
N SER A 211 19.39 3.66 16.40
CA SER A 211 20.49 4.27 15.62
C SER A 211 20.06 4.89 14.28
N GLY A 212 18.80 4.71 13.87
CA GLY A 212 18.26 5.26 12.62
C GLY A 212 18.36 4.33 11.40
N LYS A 213 18.80 3.06 11.56
CA LYS A 213 18.98 2.08 10.46
C LYS A 213 17.83 2.09 9.44
N THR A 214 16.59 1.92 9.88
CA THR A 214 15.39 1.94 9.03
C THR A 214 15.25 3.24 8.24
N ARG A 215 15.52 4.40 8.88
CA ARG A 215 15.39 5.70 8.21
C ARG A 215 16.51 5.94 7.20
N LEU A 216 17.74 5.55 7.53
CA LEU A 216 18.87 5.59 6.58
C LEU A 216 18.65 4.61 5.42
N ALA A 217 18.18 3.40 5.69
CA ALA A 217 17.86 2.42 4.65
C ALA A 217 16.77 2.92 3.70
N LEU A 218 15.71 3.54 4.24
CA LEU A 218 14.65 4.17 3.44
C LEU A 218 15.16 5.37 2.64
N GLN A 219 16.06 6.20 3.18
CA GLN A 219 16.66 7.30 2.41
C GLN A 219 17.57 6.77 1.29
N VAL A 220 18.44 5.80 1.58
CA VAL A 220 19.30 5.14 0.57
C VAL A 220 18.44 4.53 -0.53
N ALA A 221 17.36 3.84 -0.16
CA ALA A 221 16.42 3.25 -1.11
C ALA A 221 15.70 4.32 -1.95
N ALA A 222 15.27 5.43 -1.33
CA ALA A 222 14.62 6.55 -2.02
C ALA A 222 15.55 7.27 -3.02
N GLU A 223 16.84 7.43 -2.71
CA GLU A 223 17.81 8.02 -3.64
C GLU A 223 18.19 7.07 -4.80
N LEU A 224 18.00 5.75 -4.63
CA LEU A 224 18.33 4.74 -5.63
C LEU A 224 17.13 4.27 -6.47
N VAL A 225 15.93 4.83 -6.27
CA VAL A 225 14.70 4.43 -7.00
C VAL A 225 14.88 4.47 -8.52
N ASP A 226 15.55 5.50 -9.04
CA ASP A 226 15.76 5.68 -10.47
C ASP A 226 16.84 4.74 -11.06
N GLU A 227 17.57 3.98 -10.23
CA GLU A 227 18.68 3.11 -10.63
C GLU A 227 18.29 1.62 -10.69
N PHE A 228 17.20 1.21 -10.03
CA PHE A 228 16.72 -0.17 -10.03
C PHE A 228 15.50 -0.32 -10.94
N SER A 229 15.73 -0.71 -12.19
CA SER A 229 14.67 -0.84 -13.20
C SER A 229 13.60 -1.91 -12.87
N GLY A 230 13.93 -2.85 -11.97
CA GLY A 230 13.00 -3.83 -11.41
C GLY A 230 12.26 -3.39 -10.15
N GLY A 231 12.47 -2.15 -9.68
CA GLY A 231 11.78 -1.52 -8.54
C GLY A 231 12.56 -1.55 -7.22
N VAL A 232 12.09 -0.75 -6.25
CA VAL A 232 12.66 -0.65 -4.90
C VAL A 232 11.59 -0.88 -3.85
N PHE A 233 11.77 -1.91 -3.03
CA PHE A 233 10.73 -2.47 -2.17
C PHE A 233 11.13 -2.49 -0.70
N PHE A 234 10.30 -1.91 0.16
CA PHE A 234 10.39 -2.00 1.62
C PHE A 234 9.57 -3.17 2.15
N VAL A 235 10.25 -4.13 2.76
CA VAL A 235 9.66 -5.34 3.37
C VAL A 235 9.76 -5.19 4.90
N ALA A 236 8.64 -4.86 5.53
CA ALA A 236 8.55 -4.71 6.98
C ALA A 236 8.39 -6.09 7.66
N LEU A 237 9.47 -6.62 8.26
CA LEU A 237 9.42 -7.94 8.89
C LEU A 237 8.98 -7.91 10.36
N ALA A 238 8.80 -6.73 10.97
CA ALA A 238 8.48 -6.59 12.40
C ALA A 238 7.16 -7.23 12.88
N GLY A 239 6.27 -7.64 11.96
CA GLY A 239 5.05 -8.41 12.25
C GLY A 239 5.14 -9.90 11.91
N VAL A 240 6.28 -10.38 11.42
CA VAL A 240 6.46 -11.76 10.94
C VAL A 240 6.92 -12.65 12.09
N GLY A 241 6.01 -13.45 12.64
CA GLY A 241 6.29 -14.27 13.83
C GLY A 241 7.19 -15.50 13.62
N HIS A 242 7.42 -15.94 12.37
CA HIS A 242 8.15 -17.19 12.09
C HIS A 242 9.06 -17.12 10.84
N PRO A 243 10.26 -17.75 10.87
CA PRO A 243 11.26 -17.69 9.79
C PRO A 243 10.76 -18.12 8.40
N GLU A 244 9.94 -19.17 8.31
CA GLU A 244 9.47 -19.73 7.04
C GLU A 244 8.56 -18.76 6.25
N ARG A 245 8.01 -17.73 6.91
CA ARG A 245 7.16 -16.72 6.27
C ARG A 245 7.92 -15.58 5.62
N VAL A 246 9.25 -15.47 5.82
CA VAL A 246 10.06 -14.36 5.29
C VAL A 246 10.04 -14.32 3.77
N GLN A 247 10.29 -15.44 3.10
CA GLN A 247 10.24 -15.49 1.62
C GLN A 247 8.85 -15.15 1.08
N ALA A 248 7.77 -15.64 1.70
CA ALA A 248 6.39 -15.32 1.31
C ALA A 248 6.06 -13.83 1.52
N THR A 249 6.57 -13.22 2.60
CA THR A 249 6.39 -11.78 2.86
C THR A 249 7.18 -10.94 1.86
N ILE A 250 8.39 -11.36 1.49
CA ILE A 250 9.20 -10.73 0.43
C ILE A 250 8.46 -10.81 -0.92
N ALA A 251 8.04 -12.02 -1.33
CA ALA A 251 7.33 -12.25 -2.59
C ALA A 251 6.01 -11.45 -2.67
N GLY A 252 5.20 -11.47 -1.61
CA GLY A 252 3.96 -10.71 -1.53
C GLY A 252 4.15 -9.18 -1.51
N THR A 253 5.30 -8.69 -1.03
CA THR A 253 5.63 -7.25 -1.07
C THR A 253 6.06 -6.80 -2.46
N ILE A 254 6.76 -7.65 -3.22
CA ILE A 254 7.27 -7.36 -4.56
C ILE A 254 6.25 -7.72 -5.67
N GLY A 255 5.26 -8.54 -5.32
CA GLY A 255 4.19 -8.98 -6.22
C GLY A 255 4.61 -10.06 -7.22
N VAL A 256 5.34 -11.09 -6.78
CA VAL A 256 5.87 -12.22 -7.59
C VAL A 256 5.38 -13.59 -7.08
N ARG A 257 5.47 -14.70 -7.87
CA ARG A 257 5.07 -16.06 -7.40
C ARG A 257 6.11 -16.65 -6.48
N ASP A 258 7.35 -16.64 -6.94
CA ASP A 258 8.45 -17.29 -6.29
C ASP A 258 9.59 -16.28 -6.06
N PRO A 259 10.30 -16.32 -4.93
CA PRO A 259 11.66 -15.79 -4.80
C PRO A 259 12.55 -15.92 -6.06
N ALA A 260 12.41 -17.00 -6.83
CA ALA A 260 13.11 -17.24 -8.08
C ALA A 260 12.74 -16.27 -9.23
N ASP A 261 11.55 -15.67 -9.24
CA ASP A 261 11.13 -14.68 -10.25
C ASP A 261 11.93 -13.37 -10.18
N LEU A 262 12.69 -13.18 -9.09
CA LEU A 262 13.67 -12.10 -8.95
C LEU A 262 14.93 -12.31 -9.80
N ARG A 263 15.04 -13.45 -10.52
CA ARG A 263 16.13 -13.77 -11.46
C ARG A 263 16.44 -12.64 -12.42
N ASP A 264 15.41 -12.14 -13.10
CA ASP A 264 15.55 -11.19 -14.19
C ASP A 264 15.24 -9.73 -13.75
N ARG A 265 14.91 -9.51 -12.47
CA ARG A 265 14.65 -8.18 -11.91
C ARG A 265 15.90 -7.54 -11.33
N GLU A 266 16.25 -6.36 -11.85
CA GLU A 266 17.21 -5.44 -11.23
C GLU A 266 16.52 -4.65 -10.11
N ALA A 267 16.34 -5.30 -8.96
CA ALA A 267 15.57 -4.77 -7.83
C ALA A 267 16.42 -4.55 -6.57
N LEU A 268 16.01 -3.59 -5.74
CA LEU A 268 16.56 -3.38 -4.39
C LEU A 268 15.51 -3.71 -3.33
N LEU A 269 15.82 -4.67 -2.47
CA LEU A 269 14.96 -5.08 -1.36
C LEU A 269 15.47 -4.53 -0.03
N VAL A 270 14.68 -3.69 0.61
CA VAL A 270 14.95 -3.17 1.96
C VAL A 270 14.27 -4.08 2.97
N LEU A 271 15.03 -4.98 3.61
CA LEU A 271 14.50 -5.92 4.60
C LEU A 271 14.62 -5.33 6.00
N ASP A 272 13.52 -4.84 6.57
CA ASP A 272 13.56 -4.10 7.84
C ASP A 272 13.28 -4.99 9.06
N ASN A 273 14.07 -4.79 10.12
CA ASN A 273 13.94 -5.46 11.41
C ASN A 273 14.24 -6.97 11.40
N PHE A 274 15.21 -7.44 10.60
CA PHE A 274 15.54 -8.87 10.41
C PHE A 274 16.06 -9.59 11.68
N GLU A 275 16.38 -8.84 12.73
CA GLU A 275 17.04 -9.28 13.96
C GLU A 275 16.38 -10.41 14.75
N HIS A 276 15.06 -10.60 14.58
CA HIS A 276 14.29 -11.68 15.21
C HIS A 276 14.07 -12.90 14.30
N LEU A 277 14.55 -12.83 13.05
CA LEU A 277 14.36 -13.84 12.00
C LEU A 277 15.70 -14.28 11.38
N LEU A 278 16.80 -14.20 12.14
CA LEU A 278 18.13 -14.60 11.66
C LEU A 278 18.18 -16.05 11.15
N GLU A 279 17.31 -16.92 11.66
CA GLU A 279 17.14 -18.31 11.17
C GLU A 279 16.60 -18.38 9.73
N ALA A 280 15.96 -17.32 9.22
CA ALA A 280 15.53 -17.18 7.83
C ALA A 280 16.64 -16.66 6.90
N ALA A 281 17.83 -16.30 7.40
CA ALA A 281 18.90 -15.81 6.54
C ALA A 281 19.26 -16.79 5.39
N PRO A 282 19.41 -18.11 5.61
CA PRO A 282 19.74 -19.05 4.53
C PRO A 282 18.77 -19.00 3.34
N SER A 283 17.46 -18.87 3.58
CA SER A 283 16.45 -18.81 2.51
C SER A 283 16.49 -17.47 1.74
N VAL A 284 16.94 -16.39 2.38
CA VAL A 284 17.27 -15.13 1.69
C VAL A 284 18.54 -15.27 0.84
N GLY A 285 19.52 -16.06 1.30
CA GLY A 285 20.70 -16.43 0.51
C GLY A 285 20.37 -17.26 -0.74
N GLU A 286 19.47 -18.23 -0.61
CA GLU A 286 18.97 -19.05 -1.73
C GLU A 286 18.22 -18.19 -2.77
N LEU A 287 17.36 -17.28 -2.31
CA LEU A 287 16.70 -16.27 -3.14
C LEU A 287 17.73 -15.46 -3.94
N LEU A 288 18.78 -14.95 -3.30
CA LEU A 288 19.85 -14.20 -3.95
C LEU A 288 20.66 -15.03 -4.94
N ALA A 289 20.89 -16.31 -4.68
CA ALA A 289 21.53 -17.22 -5.63
C ALA A 289 20.66 -17.42 -6.90
N GLY A 290 19.34 -17.41 -6.75
CA GLY A 290 18.39 -17.38 -7.86
C GLY A 290 18.34 -16.06 -8.63
N ALA A 291 18.61 -14.94 -7.95
CA ALA A 291 18.27 -13.57 -8.33
C ALA A 291 19.44 -12.63 -8.68
N PRO A 292 20.31 -12.91 -9.68
CA PRO A 292 21.62 -12.26 -9.84
C PRO A 292 21.62 -10.72 -9.89
N ASN A 293 20.58 -10.10 -10.45
CA ASN A 293 20.46 -8.64 -10.57
C ASN A 293 19.79 -7.98 -9.34
N THR A 294 19.21 -8.78 -8.44
CA THR A 294 18.61 -8.29 -7.19
C THR A 294 19.67 -8.06 -6.11
N LYS A 295 19.48 -6.98 -5.34
CA LYS A 295 20.29 -6.58 -4.19
C LYS A 295 19.44 -6.43 -2.94
N ILE A 296 20.08 -6.58 -1.77
CA ILE A 296 19.44 -6.45 -0.47
C ILE A 296 20.13 -5.38 0.37
N LEU A 297 19.31 -4.54 1.00
CA LEU A 297 19.68 -3.62 2.07
C LEU A 297 18.92 -4.01 3.34
N ALA A 298 19.52 -4.85 4.19
CA ALA A 298 18.87 -5.35 5.41
C ALA A 298 19.15 -4.42 6.61
N THR A 299 18.19 -4.29 7.53
CA THR A 299 18.40 -3.65 8.85
C THR A 299 18.30 -4.69 9.96
N SER A 300 19.30 -4.74 10.84
CA SER A 300 19.37 -5.74 11.92
C SER A 300 20.23 -5.28 13.11
N ARG A 301 20.11 -5.96 14.26
CA ARG A 301 21.08 -5.89 15.39
C ARG A 301 22.36 -6.70 15.11
N ALA A 302 22.32 -7.66 14.20
CA ALA A 302 23.43 -8.58 13.89
C ALA A 302 23.49 -8.91 12.38
N PRO A 303 24.66 -9.22 11.81
CA PRO A 303 24.78 -9.62 10.41
C PRO A 303 24.02 -10.93 10.13
N LEU A 304 23.50 -11.08 8.91
CA LEU A 304 22.74 -12.24 8.47
C LEU A 304 23.65 -13.46 8.21
N ARG A 305 24.95 -13.23 8.04
CA ARG A 305 26.02 -14.20 7.71
C ARG A 305 25.85 -14.85 6.34
N LEU A 306 25.49 -14.04 5.33
CA LEU A 306 25.35 -14.50 3.95
C LEU A 306 26.66 -14.42 3.17
N GLU A 307 26.80 -15.29 2.16
CA GLU A 307 27.92 -15.20 1.23
C GLU A 307 27.83 -13.90 0.41
N GLY A 308 28.94 -13.14 0.34
CA GLY A 308 28.96 -11.82 -0.29
C GLY A 308 28.31 -10.70 0.53
N GLU A 309 27.93 -10.94 1.79
CA GLU A 309 27.42 -9.90 2.70
C GLU A 309 28.50 -8.86 3.03
N ARG A 310 28.13 -7.59 2.85
CA ARG A 310 28.86 -6.45 3.40
C ARG A 310 28.12 -5.93 4.62
N GLU A 311 28.64 -6.25 5.80
CA GLU A 311 28.24 -5.55 7.02
C GLU A 311 28.63 -4.06 6.92
N TYR A 312 27.67 -3.18 7.16
CA TYR A 312 27.87 -1.75 7.33
C TYR A 312 27.43 -1.36 8.76
N PRO A 313 28.38 -1.27 9.71
CA PRO A 313 28.05 -0.91 11.08
C PRO A 313 27.65 0.56 11.16
N LEU A 314 26.38 0.81 11.51
CA LEU A 314 25.87 2.15 11.77
C LEU A 314 26.08 2.48 13.25
N ASP A 315 27.23 3.09 13.54
CA ASP A 315 27.48 3.73 14.83
C ASP A 315 26.54 4.93 15.05
N PRO A 316 26.37 5.46 16.28
CA PRO A 316 25.53 6.63 16.54
C PRO A 316 26.02 7.93 15.86
N LEU A 317 25.23 9.00 15.93
CA LEU A 317 25.61 10.28 15.30
C LEU A 317 26.87 10.87 15.97
N PRO A 318 27.82 11.41 15.19
CA PRO A 318 28.88 12.27 15.70
C PRO A 318 28.33 13.45 16.50
N SER A 319 29.12 14.00 17.43
CA SER A 319 28.66 15.03 18.37
C SER A 319 28.01 16.24 17.68
N ASP A 320 28.58 16.71 16.56
CA ASP A 320 28.05 17.88 15.84
C ASP A 320 26.73 17.56 15.12
N GLU A 321 26.61 16.41 14.44
CA GLU A 321 25.37 15.94 13.81
C GLU A 321 24.27 15.62 14.84
N ALA A 322 24.65 15.10 16.01
CA ALA A 322 23.75 14.87 17.13
C ALA A 322 23.17 16.18 17.69
N VAL A 323 24.00 17.22 17.82
CA VAL A 323 23.59 18.58 18.20
C VAL A 323 22.72 19.20 17.12
N GLU A 324 23.01 18.98 15.84
CA GLU A 324 22.19 19.45 14.73
C GLU A 324 20.78 18.82 14.74
N LEU A 325 20.68 17.49 14.88
CA LEU A 325 19.39 16.79 14.99
C LEU A 325 18.60 17.29 16.21
N LEU A 326 19.24 17.39 17.39
CA LEU A 326 18.59 17.91 18.60
C LEU A 326 18.16 19.37 18.43
N THR A 327 18.93 20.19 17.71
CA THR A 327 18.58 21.59 17.41
C THR A 327 17.42 21.70 16.45
N GLN A 328 17.41 20.93 15.35
CA GLN A 328 16.32 20.95 14.37
C GLN A 328 15.00 20.48 15.00
N ARG A 329 15.04 19.39 15.77
CA ARG A 329 13.87 18.86 16.49
C ARG A 329 13.45 19.77 17.65
N GLY A 330 14.39 20.39 18.36
CA GLY A 330 14.14 21.38 19.40
C GLY A 330 13.45 22.63 18.86
N ARG A 331 13.90 23.16 17.72
CA ARG A 331 13.26 24.31 17.04
C ARG A 331 11.84 24.01 16.58
N ALA A 332 11.53 22.76 16.20
CA ALA A 332 10.18 22.34 15.83
C ALA A 332 9.17 22.36 17.00
N VAL A 333 9.63 22.19 18.25
CA VAL A 333 8.76 22.29 19.45
C VAL A 333 8.90 23.60 20.23
N ARG A 334 9.98 24.35 20.00
CA ARG A 334 10.28 25.64 20.61
C ARG A 334 10.96 26.56 19.58
N PRO A 335 10.20 27.41 18.87
CA PRO A 335 10.76 28.40 17.96
C PRO A 335 11.79 29.29 18.67
N GLY A 336 12.97 29.45 18.05
CA GLY A 336 14.10 30.17 18.66
C GLY A 336 14.94 29.36 19.66
N PHE A 337 14.84 28.02 19.66
CA PHE A 337 15.83 27.17 20.33
C PHE A 337 17.20 27.27 19.63
N GLU A 338 18.23 27.58 20.40
CA GLU A 338 19.64 27.64 19.97
C GLU A 338 20.48 26.67 20.81
N PRO A 339 21.47 25.98 20.22
CA PRO A 339 22.31 25.02 20.92
C PRO A 339 23.29 25.71 21.87
N ASP A 340 23.42 25.16 23.07
CA ASP A 340 24.34 25.59 24.11
C ASP A 340 25.26 24.44 24.58
N ASP A 341 26.13 24.69 25.56
CA ASP A 341 27.03 23.66 26.07
C ASP A 341 26.27 22.51 26.76
N ALA A 342 25.11 22.79 27.37
CA ALA A 342 24.25 21.76 27.92
C ALA A 342 23.67 20.85 26.80
N THR A 343 23.37 21.40 25.62
CA THR A 343 22.90 20.67 24.43
C THR A 343 23.97 19.69 23.94
N ARG A 344 25.25 20.08 23.94
CA ARG A 344 26.37 19.18 23.59
C ARG A 344 26.51 18.03 24.58
N GLU A 345 26.47 18.34 25.88
CA GLU A 345 26.55 17.31 26.92
C GLU A 345 25.33 16.37 26.88
N ILE A 346 24.12 16.87 26.60
CA ILE A 346 22.93 16.02 26.36
C ILE A 346 23.19 15.04 25.20
N CYS A 347 23.74 15.51 24.08
CA CYS A 347 24.04 14.66 22.93
C CYS A 347 25.07 13.57 23.28
N SER A 348 26.10 13.93 24.06
CA SER A 348 27.10 12.99 24.59
C SER A 348 26.48 11.94 25.54
N ARG A 349 25.58 12.35 26.44
CA ARG A 349 24.91 11.46 27.42
C ARG A 349 23.87 10.54 26.82
N LEU A 350 23.35 10.86 25.63
CA LEU A 350 22.42 10.03 24.85
C LEU A 350 23.14 9.21 23.77
N ASP A 351 24.48 9.11 23.87
CA ASP A 351 25.38 8.45 22.94
C ASP A 351 25.15 8.83 21.46
N GLY A 352 24.63 10.01 21.15
CA GLY A 352 24.29 10.41 19.78
C GLY A 352 23.21 9.54 19.09
N LEU A 353 22.40 8.76 19.82
CA LEU A 353 21.36 7.90 19.22
C LEU A 353 20.18 8.75 18.68
N PRO A 354 19.87 8.73 17.37
CA PRO A 354 18.82 9.57 16.79
C PRO A 354 17.46 9.48 17.49
N LEU A 355 16.98 8.27 17.80
CA LEU A 355 15.71 8.10 18.52
C LEU A 355 15.77 8.66 19.96
N ALA A 356 16.92 8.56 20.63
CA ALA A 356 17.09 9.15 21.96
C ALA A 356 17.08 10.70 21.90
N LEU A 357 17.74 11.26 20.88
CA LEU A 357 17.76 12.70 20.62
C LEU A 357 16.37 13.23 20.25
N GLU A 358 15.58 12.51 19.45
CA GLU A 358 14.18 12.86 19.13
C GLU A 358 13.29 12.83 20.39
N LEU A 359 13.44 11.82 21.27
CA LEU A 359 12.75 11.73 22.56
C LEU A 359 13.17 12.84 23.55
N ALA A 360 14.42 13.29 23.50
CA ALA A 360 14.90 14.40 24.33
C ALA A 360 14.46 15.76 23.79
N ALA A 361 14.43 15.92 22.47
CA ALA A 361 14.04 17.15 21.79
C ALA A 361 12.61 17.56 22.10
N SER A 362 11.66 16.62 22.18
CA SER A 362 10.26 16.90 22.53
C SER A 362 10.12 17.58 23.90
N ARG A 363 11.04 17.31 24.83
CA ARG A 363 11.05 17.90 26.18
C ARG A 363 11.55 19.35 26.22
N LEU A 364 12.19 19.85 25.16
CA LEU A 364 12.62 21.26 25.04
C LEU A 364 11.44 22.25 24.95
N ARG A 365 10.21 21.75 24.74
CA ARG A 365 8.97 22.51 24.88
C ARG A 365 8.77 23.05 26.30
N SER A 366 9.10 22.25 27.32
CA SER A 366 8.80 22.55 28.73
C SER A 366 10.04 22.68 29.63
N LEU A 367 11.22 22.31 29.15
CA LEU A 367 12.49 22.40 29.86
C LEU A 367 13.52 23.21 29.06
N SER A 368 14.44 23.89 29.75
CA SER A 368 15.69 24.34 29.13
C SER A 368 16.66 23.17 28.94
N SER A 369 17.57 23.30 27.99
CA SER A 369 18.78 22.48 27.83
C SER A 369 19.47 22.17 29.17
N ALA A 370 19.77 23.19 29.98
CA ALA A 370 20.39 23.01 31.29
C ALA A 370 19.53 22.20 32.29
N ALA A 371 18.21 22.41 32.31
CA ALA A 371 17.31 21.65 33.19
C ALA A 371 17.08 20.21 32.70
N LEU A 372 17.12 20.00 31.37
CA LEU A 372 17.08 18.69 30.73
C LEU A 372 18.35 17.89 31.06
N LEU A 373 19.52 18.51 30.91
CA LEU A 373 20.82 17.92 31.29
C LEU A 373 20.84 17.52 32.75
N GLN A 374 20.53 18.44 33.68
CA GLN A 374 20.56 18.17 35.12
C GLN A 374 19.68 16.96 35.51
N ARG A 375 18.57 16.73 34.80
CA ARG A 375 17.68 15.58 35.02
C ARG A 375 18.24 14.28 34.44
N LEU A 376 18.96 14.32 33.30
CA LEU A 376 19.67 13.16 32.75
C LEU A 376 20.82 12.75 33.68
N GLU A 377 21.61 13.71 34.18
CA GLU A 377 22.72 13.47 35.12
C GLU A 377 22.29 12.78 36.40
N GLN A 378 21.12 13.13 36.94
CA GLN A 378 20.61 12.58 38.20
C GLN A 378 20.06 11.14 38.07
N ARG A 379 19.75 10.66 36.86
CA ARG A 379 19.01 9.39 36.68
C ARG A 379 19.74 8.30 35.89
N LEU A 380 20.55 8.65 34.89
CA LEU A 380 21.39 7.68 34.17
C LEU A 380 22.24 6.78 35.12
N PRO A 381 22.84 7.30 36.23
CA PRO A 381 23.61 6.46 37.14
C PRO A 381 22.79 5.44 37.95
N LEU A 382 21.50 5.70 38.20
CA LEU A 382 20.62 4.81 38.99
C LEU A 382 20.12 3.60 38.19
N LEU A 383 20.19 3.64 36.86
CA LEU A 383 19.63 2.63 35.95
C LEU A 383 20.64 1.57 35.50
N THR A 384 21.91 1.67 35.90
CA THR A 384 22.96 0.66 35.62
C THR A 384 22.80 -0.67 36.38
N GLY A 385 21.70 -0.85 37.12
CA GLY A 385 21.38 -2.07 37.87
C GLY A 385 20.71 -3.20 37.08
N GLY A 386 20.33 -2.96 35.81
CA GLY A 386 19.73 -3.98 34.93
C GLY A 386 20.68 -5.13 34.57
N ARG A 387 20.12 -6.24 34.04
CA ARG A 387 20.87 -7.47 33.68
C ARG A 387 22.12 -7.13 32.85
N ARG A 388 23.29 -7.55 33.36
CA ARG A 388 24.63 -7.19 32.85
C ARG A 388 24.98 -7.77 31.47
N ASP A 389 24.05 -8.51 30.86
CA ASP A 389 24.27 -9.38 29.71
C ASP A 389 24.02 -8.65 28.36
N ALA A 390 23.45 -7.44 28.38
CA ALA A 390 23.07 -6.68 27.18
C ALA A 390 24.16 -5.70 26.69
N PRO A 391 24.34 -5.54 25.35
CA PRO A 391 25.24 -4.54 24.78
C PRO A 391 24.90 -3.12 25.23
N GLU A 392 25.94 -2.34 25.53
CA GLU A 392 25.86 -0.98 26.09
C GLU A 392 24.88 -0.07 25.35
N ARG A 393 24.93 -0.08 24.01
CA ARG A 393 24.09 0.75 23.14
C ARG A 393 22.59 0.39 23.19
N GLN A 394 22.23 -0.86 23.50
CA GLN A 394 20.82 -1.22 23.76
C GLN A 394 20.36 -0.69 25.11
N ARG A 395 21.27 -0.57 26.09
CA ARG A 395 20.96 0.07 27.38
C ARG A 395 20.65 1.55 27.19
N THR A 396 21.32 2.27 26.28
CA THR A 396 21.08 3.71 26.06
C THR A 396 19.72 4.01 25.42
N LEU A 397 19.31 3.28 24.37
CA LEU A 397 17.94 3.44 23.84
C LEU A 397 16.91 3.05 24.91
N ARG A 398 17.10 1.88 25.55
CA ARG A 398 16.20 1.44 26.61
C ARG A 398 16.12 2.47 27.74
N ALA A 399 17.24 3.03 28.18
CA ALA A 399 17.32 4.07 29.19
C ALA A 399 16.64 5.38 28.75
N THR A 400 16.59 5.69 27.45
CA THR A 400 15.88 6.90 26.98
C THR A 400 14.37 6.69 26.89
N ILE A 401 13.92 5.49 26.48
CA ILE A 401 12.50 5.11 26.58
C ILE A 401 12.09 5.00 28.05
N GLU A 402 12.91 4.38 28.89
CA GLU A 402 12.74 4.23 30.34
C GLU A 402 12.75 5.56 31.06
N TRP A 403 13.59 6.52 30.67
CA TRP A 403 13.55 7.91 31.14
C TRP A 403 12.26 8.64 30.70
N SER A 404 11.86 8.52 29.43
CA SER A 404 10.59 9.08 28.94
C SER A 404 9.38 8.47 29.65
N TYR A 405 9.45 7.19 30.00
CA TYR A 405 8.47 6.43 30.78
C TYR A 405 8.49 6.82 32.26
N GLU A 406 9.68 6.96 32.88
CA GLU A 406 9.85 7.40 34.26
C GLU A 406 9.30 8.81 34.53
N LEU A 407 9.32 9.67 33.52
CA LEU A 407 8.76 11.03 33.55
C LEU A 407 7.23 11.05 33.43
N LEU A 408 6.59 9.95 33.03
CA LEU A 408 5.14 9.82 33.07
C LEU A 408 4.65 9.76 34.53
N SER A 409 3.42 10.20 34.76
CA SER A 409 2.72 9.90 36.02
C SER A 409 2.50 8.40 36.15
N GLU A 410 2.34 7.87 37.38
CA GLU A 410 2.07 6.44 37.58
C GLU A 410 0.80 5.96 36.86
N GLY A 411 -0.19 6.84 36.66
CA GLY A 411 -1.36 6.56 35.82
C GLY A 411 -0.99 6.41 34.34
N LEU A 412 -0.24 7.37 33.79
CA LEU A 412 0.21 7.33 32.40
C LEU A 412 1.15 6.15 32.10
N LYS A 413 1.97 5.71 33.06
CA LYS A 413 2.76 4.48 32.96
C LYS A 413 1.89 3.24 32.75
N GLN A 414 0.81 3.12 33.54
CA GLN A 414 -0.16 2.03 33.41
C GLN A 414 -0.97 2.12 32.11
N VAL A 415 -1.31 3.32 31.64
CA VAL A 415 -1.94 3.51 30.32
C VAL A 415 -0.99 3.06 29.20
N PHE A 416 0.22 3.62 29.15
CA PHE A 416 1.25 3.28 28.17
C PHE A 416 1.49 1.77 28.06
N ALA A 417 1.69 1.10 29.20
CA ALA A 417 1.95 -0.33 29.23
C ALA A 417 0.74 -1.17 28.80
N ARG A 418 -0.50 -0.69 29.00
CA ARG A 418 -1.73 -1.34 28.49
C ARG A 418 -1.94 -1.12 26.99
N LEU A 419 -1.56 0.03 26.43
CA LEU A 419 -1.65 0.30 24.98
C LEU A 419 -0.76 -0.61 24.13
N ALA A 420 0.22 -1.29 24.75
CA ALA A 420 1.02 -2.32 24.11
C ALA A 420 0.23 -3.54 23.58
N VAL A 421 -1.04 -3.69 24.00
CA VAL A 421 -1.93 -4.77 23.54
C VAL A 421 -2.23 -4.68 22.04
N PHE A 422 -2.25 -3.49 21.43
CA PHE A 422 -2.58 -3.34 20.01
C PHE A 422 -1.41 -3.74 19.10
N ALA A 423 -1.71 -4.57 18.09
CA ALA A 423 -0.73 -5.10 17.16
C ALA A 423 -0.39 -4.10 16.04
N GLY A 424 -1.41 -3.40 15.53
CA GLY A 424 -1.29 -2.41 14.46
C GLY A 424 -1.61 -0.98 14.93
N THR A 425 -2.29 -0.22 14.06
CA THR A 425 -2.94 1.03 14.47
C THR A 425 -4.21 0.74 15.26
N PHE A 426 -4.74 1.70 16.02
CA PHE A 426 -6.01 1.57 16.76
C PHE A 426 -6.72 2.93 16.87
N SER A 427 -8.04 2.92 17.02
CA SER A 427 -8.85 4.13 17.21
C SER A 427 -8.86 4.63 18.67
N LEU A 428 -9.32 5.86 18.90
CA LEU A 428 -9.61 6.37 20.24
C LEU A 428 -10.61 5.46 21.02
N ASP A 429 -11.71 5.04 20.38
CA ASP A 429 -12.72 4.16 20.99
C ASP A 429 -12.13 2.80 21.42
N ALA A 430 -11.20 2.24 20.63
CA ALA A 430 -10.48 1.04 20.99
C ALA A 430 -9.59 1.27 22.22
N ALA A 431 -8.85 2.38 22.26
CA ALA A 431 -8.01 2.74 23.40
C ALA A 431 -8.83 2.93 24.69
N GLU A 432 -9.94 3.66 24.62
CA GLU A 432 -10.88 3.88 25.73
C GLU A 432 -11.50 2.55 26.19
N THR A 433 -12.06 1.76 25.28
CA THR A 433 -12.76 0.51 25.60
C THR A 433 -11.84 -0.59 26.13
N VAL A 434 -10.69 -0.80 25.49
CA VAL A 434 -9.77 -1.92 25.83
C VAL A 434 -8.85 -1.55 26.98
N THR A 435 -8.32 -0.32 27.01
CA THR A 435 -7.29 0.06 27.99
C THR A 435 -7.78 1.02 29.07
N GLY A 436 -8.89 1.74 28.84
CA GLY A 436 -9.33 2.82 29.73
C GLY A 436 -8.42 4.05 29.66
N ALA A 437 -7.73 4.25 28.54
CA ALA A 437 -6.99 5.47 28.23
C ALA A 437 -7.96 6.55 27.74
N THR A 438 -7.80 7.79 28.20
CA THR A 438 -8.54 8.95 27.70
C THR A 438 -7.78 9.63 26.56
N LEU A 439 -8.45 10.49 25.78
CA LEU A 439 -7.77 11.34 24.78
C LEU A 439 -6.61 12.14 25.40
N ASP A 440 -6.80 12.71 26.60
CA ASP A 440 -5.74 13.43 27.34
C ASP A 440 -4.53 12.52 27.64
N ASP A 441 -4.75 11.22 27.91
CA ASP A 441 -3.65 10.27 28.09
C ASP A 441 -2.91 9.98 26.78
N LEU A 442 -3.64 9.83 25.67
CA LEU A 442 -3.04 9.58 24.35
C LEU A 442 -2.24 10.80 23.89
N ASP A 443 -2.78 12.01 24.06
CA ASP A 443 -2.10 13.28 23.78
C ASP A 443 -0.84 13.43 24.65
N ALA A 444 -0.91 13.14 25.96
CA ALA A 444 0.26 13.14 26.83
C ALA A 444 1.34 12.13 26.40
N LEU A 445 0.96 10.98 25.82
CA LEU A 445 1.89 9.99 25.28
C LEU A 445 2.44 10.38 23.90
N VAL A 446 1.68 11.10 23.08
CA VAL A 446 2.15 11.73 21.84
C VAL A 446 3.13 12.87 22.14
N GLU A 447 2.84 13.73 23.14
CA GLU A 447 3.78 14.74 23.64
C GLU A 447 5.04 14.11 24.24
N ALA A 448 4.91 12.98 24.93
CA ALA A 448 6.04 12.17 25.39
C ALA A 448 6.79 11.45 24.25
N SER A 449 6.30 11.53 23.01
CA SER A 449 6.84 10.86 21.81
C SER A 449 6.90 9.33 21.92
N LEU A 450 6.01 8.76 22.75
CA LEU A 450 5.83 7.32 22.94
C LEU A 450 4.74 6.74 22.02
N MET A 451 3.96 7.59 21.36
CA MET A 451 2.97 7.23 20.33
C MET A 451 2.99 8.22 19.16
N LYS A 452 2.34 7.84 18.05
CA LYS A 452 2.13 8.69 16.87
C LYS A 452 0.65 8.71 16.47
N PRO A 453 0.07 9.88 16.14
CA PRO A 453 -1.22 9.93 15.46
C PRO A 453 -1.09 9.50 13.99
N ILE A 454 -2.14 8.87 13.46
CA ILE A 454 -2.28 8.42 12.07
C ILE A 454 -3.64 8.93 11.57
N GLY A 455 -3.64 9.95 10.72
CA GLY A 455 -4.88 10.63 10.34
C GLY A 455 -5.46 11.45 11.49
N ALA A 456 -6.79 11.45 11.62
CA ALA A 456 -7.51 12.31 12.57
C ALA A 456 -7.85 11.64 13.91
N ASP A 457 -8.01 10.31 13.94
CA ASP A 457 -8.66 9.56 15.02
C ASP A 457 -7.96 8.24 15.40
N ARG A 458 -6.84 7.90 14.73
CA ARG A 458 -6.07 6.67 14.97
C ARG A 458 -4.68 6.95 15.52
N PHE A 459 -4.15 5.97 16.25
CA PHE A 459 -2.85 6.02 16.90
C PHE A 459 -2.01 4.79 16.56
N LEU A 460 -0.68 4.93 16.67
CA LEU A 460 0.31 3.88 16.45
C LEU A 460 1.38 3.94 17.53
N MET A 461 1.58 2.82 18.23
CA MET A 461 2.78 2.58 19.02
C MET A 461 3.81 1.85 18.15
N LEU A 462 5.02 2.41 18.03
CA LEU A 462 6.09 1.79 17.25
C LEU A 462 6.53 0.46 17.88
N ALA A 463 6.89 -0.52 17.04
CA ALA A 463 7.22 -1.88 17.50
C ALA A 463 8.29 -1.92 18.62
N THR A 464 9.33 -1.08 18.54
CA THR A 464 10.38 -0.98 19.57
C THR A 464 9.91 -0.37 20.89
N ILE A 465 8.93 0.52 20.84
CA ILE A 465 8.30 1.13 22.02
C ILE A 465 7.32 0.14 22.65
N ARG A 466 6.57 -0.59 21.81
CA ARG A 466 5.69 -1.69 22.22
C ARG A 466 6.47 -2.83 22.88
N GLU A 467 7.61 -3.25 22.33
CA GLU A 467 8.51 -4.24 22.95
C GLU A 467 8.90 -3.85 24.38
N PHE A 468 9.23 -2.57 24.61
CA PHE A 468 9.49 -2.05 25.95
C PHE A 468 8.25 -2.02 26.84
N ALA A 469 7.11 -1.55 26.32
CA ALA A 469 5.85 -1.43 27.03
C ALA A 469 5.29 -2.80 27.49
N THR A 470 5.36 -3.81 26.62
CA THR A 470 5.03 -5.21 26.94
C THR A 470 5.94 -5.80 28.00
N GLY A 471 7.21 -5.38 28.08
CA GLY A 471 8.12 -5.76 29.16
C GLY A 471 7.90 -5.02 30.48
N ALA A 472 7.12 -3.93 30.48
CA ALA A 472 6.79 -3.13 31.66
C ALA A 472 5.44 -3.53 32.28
N LEU A 473 4.49 -4.00 31.48
CA LEU A 473 3.30 -4.71 31.97
C LEU A 473 3.69 -6.17 32.25
N GLY A 474 3.38 -6.70 33.43
CA GLY A 474 3.33 -8.15 33.60
C GLY A 474 2.20 -8.76 32.76
N GLU A 475 2.20 -10.08 32.57
CA GLU A 475 1.12 -10.79 31.88
C GLU A 475 -0.26 -10.37 32.44
N ASN A 476 -1.15 -9.90 31.57
CA ASN A 476 -2.44 -9.37 31.95
C ASN A 476 -3.55 -9.99 31.07
N ALA A 477 -3.91 -11.23 31.39
CA ALA A 477 -4.88 -12.01 30.63
C ALA A 477 -6.27 -11.34 30.48
N ASP A 478 -6.65 -10.43 31.38
CA ASP A 478 -7.89 -9.66 31.25
C ASP A 478 -7.82 -8.59 30.14
N LEU A 479 -6.63 -8.05 29.88
CA LEU A 479 -6.42 -7.05 28.84
C LEU A 479 -6.52 -7.66 27.45
N ASP A 480 -5.89 -8.81 27.20
CA ASP A 480 -6.02 -9.54 25.93
C ASP A 480 -7.45 -10.05 25.71
N ARG A 481 -8.14 -10.48 26.79
CA ARG A 481 -9.57 -10.82 26.73
C ARG A 481 -10.42 -9.62 26.29
N ARG A 482 -10.23 -8.45 26.92
CA ARG A 482 -10.95 -7.21 26.54
C ARG A 482 -10.63 -6.76 25.12
N HIS A 483 -9.39 -6.93 24.66
CA HIS A 483 -8.99 -6.69 23.28
C HIS A 483 -9.76 -7.62 22.33
N ALA A 484 -9.77 -8.93 22.56
CA ALA A 484 -10.49 -9.88 21.73
C ALA A 484 -12.02 -9.64 21.71
N GLU A 485 -12.63 -9.32 22.87
CA GLU A 485 -14.06 -8.99 22.97
C GLU A 485 -14.44 -7.64 22.33
N HIS A 486 -13.51 -6.68 22.29
CA HIS A 486 -13.68 -5.46 21.50
C HIS A 486 -13.58 -5.77 20.01
N TYR A 487 -12.53 -6.47 19.57
CA TYR A 487 -12.32 -6.75 18.14
C TYR A 487 -13.35 -7.73 17.54
N ARG A 488 -13.97 -8.62 18.32
CA ARG A 488 -15.18 -9.34 17.90
C ARG A 488 -16.34 -8.39 17.57
N ARG A 489 -16.57 -7.36 18.40
CA ARG A 489 -17.63 -6.35 18.16
C ARG A 489 -17.30 -5.44 16.99
N VAL A 490 -16.03 -5.06 16.81
CA VAL A 490 -15.58 -4.31 15.63
C VAL A 490 -15.81 -5.14 14.37
N ALA A 491 -15.42 -6.42 14.37
CA ALA A 491 -15.70 -7.34 13.27
C ALA A 491 -17.21 -7.42 12.96
N GLU A 492 -18.07 -7.58 13.97
CA GLU A 492 -19.53 -7.56 13.79
C GLU A 492 -20.02 -6.23 13.18
N SER A 493 -19.48 -5.08 13.61
CA SER A 493 -19.87 -3.77 13.05
C SER A 493 -19.45 -3.54 11.58
N THR A 494 -18.53 -4.34 11.03
CA THR A 494 -18.18 -4.26 9.60
C THR A 494 -19.30 -4.75 8.67
N ASN A 495 -20.28 -5.51 9.19
CA ASN A 495 -21.36 -6.12 8.42
C ASN A 495 -20.88 -7.05 7.27
N LEU A 496 -19.74 -7.73 7.47
CA LEU A 496 -19.11 -8.61 6.46
C LEU A 496 -19.52 -10.09 6.53
N SER A 497 -20.38 -10.50 7.45
CA SER A 497 -20.98 -11.85 7.45
C SER A 497 -22.14 -11.98 6.45
N ALA A 498 -22.37 -13.16 5.86
CA ALA A 498 -23.50 -13.39 4.96
C ALA A 498 -24.89 -13.29 5.64
N ASP A 499 -24.95 -13.31 6.98
CA ASP A 499 -26.19 -13.17 7.76
C ASP A 499 -26.49 -11.70 8.16
N GLY A 500 -25.67 -10.74 7.72
CA GLY A 500 -25.65 -9.36 8.25
C GLY A 500 -26.97 -8.59 8.07
N GLU A 501 -27.74 -8.44 9.15
CA GLU A 501 -29.00 -7.69 9.11
C GLU A 501 -28.79 -6.17 9.33
N GLY A 502 -29.05 -5.39 8.28
CA GLY A 502 -29.40 -3.97 8.40
C GLY A 502 -28.25 -2.94 8.35
N GLY A 503 -26.99 -3.37 8.24
CA GLY A 503 -25.84 -2.49 8.09
C GLY A 503 -25.20 -2.55 6.70
N MET A 504 -24.60 -1.44 6.24
CA MET A 504 -23.79 -1.43 5.02
C MET A 504 -22.40 -2.05 5.30
N PRO A 505 -21.85 -2.88 4.40
CA PRO A 505 -20.50 -3.43 4.55
C PRO A 505 -19.39 -2.38 4.56
N ASP A 506 -18.52 -2.44 5.58
CA ASP A 506 -17.35 -1.58 5.75
C ASP A 506 -16.05 -2.39 5.62
N TYR A 507 -15.53 -2.43 4.40
CA TYR A 507 -14.24 -3.04 4.07
C TYR A 507 -13.04 -2.18 4.50
N GLU A 508 -13.20 -0.86 4.64
CA GLU A 508 -12.10 0.06 4.96
C GLU A 508 -11.71 -0.09 6.43
N LEU A 509 -12.69 -0.12 7.33
CA LEU A 509 -12.50 -0.49 8.74
C LEU A 509 -11.91 -1.90 8.88
N ALA A 510 -12.40 -2.85 8.09
CA ALA A 510 -11.92 -4.23 8.13
C ALA A 510 -10.43 -4.35 7.73
N PHE A 511 -9.98 -3.57 6.76
CA PHE A 511 -8.57 -3.49 6.38
C PHE A 511 -7.71 -2.77 7.41
N ALA A 512 -8.23 -1.69 8.03
CA ALA A 512 -7.50 -0.90 9.03
C ALA A 512 -7.21 -1.67 10.33
N GLU A 513 -8.06 -2.66 10.67
CA GLU A 513 -7.99 -3.43 11.92
C GLU A 513 -7.46 -4.87 11.74
N LEU A 514 -7.02 -5.26 10.54
CA LEU A 514 -6.63 -6.63 10.20
C LEU A 514 -5.59 -7.25 11.16
N ASP A 515 -4.59 -6.49 11.57
CA ASP A 515 -3.56 -6.98 12.50
C ASP A 515 -4.13 -7.20 13.93
N ASN A 516 -5.11 -6.41 14.34
CA ASN A 516 -5.77 -6.57 15.62
C ASN A 516 -6.77 -7.74 15.60
N PHE A 517 -7.48 -7.97 14.48
CA PHE A 517 -8.26 -9.20 14.29
C PHE A 517 -7.36 -10.44 14.36
N ARG A 518 -6.22 -10.45 13.65
CA ARG A 518 -5.24 -11.54 13.71
C ARG A 518 -4.74 -11.79 15.13
N LYS A 519 -4.41 -10.74 15.90
CA LYS A 519 -4.05 -10.89 17.32
C LYS A 519 -5.21 -11.51 18.14
N ALA A 520 -6.44 -11.04 17.95
CA ALA A 520 -7.61 -11.57 18.67
C ALA A 520 -7.87 -13.05 18.35
N LEU A 521 -7.69 -13.46 17.09
CA LEU A 521 -7.79 -14.86 16.65
C LEU A 521 -6.66 -15.73 17.22
N THR A 522 -5.42 -15.26 17.20
CA THR A 522 -4.28 -15.93 17.84
C THR A 522 -4.55 -16.16 19.33
N TRP A 523 -4.96 -15.13 20.07
CA TRP A 523 -5.33 -15.25 21.47
C TRP A 523 -6.46 -16.27 21.70
N ALA A 524 -7.50 -16.26 20.85
CA ALA A 524 -8.62 -17.20 20.96
C ALA A 524 -8.19 -18.66 20.74
N VAL A 525 -7.26 -18.92 19.82
CA VAL A 525 -6.67 -20.24 19.58
C VAL A 525 -5.79 -20.69 20.75
N GLU A 526 -4.89 -19.82 21.23
CA GLU A 526 -3.95 -20.14 22.32
C GLU A 526 -4.67 -20.40 23.65
N THR A 527 -5.69 -19.60 23.97
CA THR A 527 -6.46 -19.69 25.22
C THR A 527 -7.67 -20.63 25.15
N ARG A 528 -7.89 -21.30 24.02
CA ARG A 528 -9.09 -22.13 23.71
C ARG A 528 -10.44 -21.39 23.84
N ASN A 529 -10.46 -20.07 23.67
CA ASN A 529 -11.70 -19.28 23.60
C ASN A 529 -12.35 -19.39 22.20
N ALA A 530 -12.59 -20.62 21.76
CA ALA A 530 -13.04 -20.96 20.41
C ALA A 530 -14.29 -20.19 19.97
N ALA A 531 -15.25 -19.98 20.87
CA ALA A 531 -16.50 -19.27 20.55
C ALA A 531 -16.26 -17.82 20.09
N VAL A 532 -15.40 -17.07 20.78
CA VAL A 532 -15.06 -15.67 20.44
C VAL A 532 -14.31 -15.61 19.10
N GLY A 533 -13.38 -16.56 18.90
CA GLY A 533 -12.66 -16.69 17.63
C GLY A 533 -13.61 -16.98 16.46
N LEU A 534 -14.47 -18.00 16.57
CA LEU A 534 -15.40 -18.40 15.52
C LEU A 534 -16.38 -17.26 15.18
N GLN A 535 -16.93 -16.58 16.19
CA GLN A 535 -17.76 -15.39 15.99
C GLN A 535 -17.02 -14.30 15.19
N THR A 536 -15.74 -14.07 15.49
CA THR A 536 -14.90 -13.08 14.80
C THR A 536 -14.61 -13.50 13.35
N VAL A 537 -14.32 -14.78 13.09
CA VAL A 537 -14.09 -15.27 11.71
C VAL A 537 -15.36 -15.20 10.87
N ILE A 538 -16.51 -15.63 11.41
CA ILE A 538 -17.83 -15.59 10.75
C ILE A 538 -18.25 -14.14 10.46
N ALA A 539 -18.03 -13.21 11.41
CA ALA A 539 -18.30 -11.78 11.22
C ALA A 539 -17.52 -11.16 10.05
N LEU A 540 -16.37 -11.75 9.69
CA LEU A 540 -15.47 -11.33 8.63
C LEU A 540 -15.52 -12.25 7.39
N GLU A 541 -16.56 -13.08 7.22
CA GLU A 541 -16.67 -14.05 6.10
C GLU A 541 -16.29 -13.44 4.74
N GLN A 542 -16.90 -12.31 4.36
CA GLN A 542 -16.62 -11.65 3.08
C GLN A 542 -15.16 -11.19 2.96
N LEU A 543 -14.50 -10.79 4.05
CA LEU A 543 -13.07 -10.39 4.03
C LEU A 543 -12.17 -11.59 3.70
N TRP A 544 -12.43 -12.75 4.29
CA TRP A 544 -11.66 -13.96 4.02
C TRP A 544 -11.89 -14.45 2.59
N VAL A 545 -13.16 -14.49 2.16
CA VAL A 545 -13.56 -14.91 0.82
C VAL A 545 -12.93 -14.04 -0.27
N THR A 546 -12.88 -12.71 -0.11
CA THR A 546 -12.31 -11.82 -1.14
C THR A 546 -10.78 -11.79 -1.14
N ARG A 547 -10.13 -11.87 0.04
CA ARG A 547 -8.71 -11.55 0.20
C ARG A 547 -7.78 -12.76 0.37
N ASP A 548 -8.09 -13.66 1.30
CA ASP A 548 -7.30 -14.87 1.58
C ASP A 548 -8.22 -15.95 2.21
N PRO A 549 -8.86 -16.79 1.39
CA PRO A 549 -9.75 -17.84 1.89
C PRO A 549 -8.96 -18.94 2.61
N PHE A 550 -7.67 -19.09 2.33
CA PHE A 550 -6.80 -20.03 3.02
C PHE A 550 -6.50 -19.56 4.46
N GLU A 551 -6.36 -18.25 4.70
CA GLU A 551 -6.26 -17.70 6.06
C GLU A 551 -7.55 -17.92 6.86
N GLY A 552 -8.71 -17.58 6.30
CA GLY A 552 -10.00 -17.81 6.95
C GLY A 552 -10.20 -19.29 7.31
N ARG A 553 -9.86 -20.21 6.40
CA ARG A 553 -9.91 -21.66 6.61
C ARG A 553 -9.02 -22.09 7.78
N ARG A 554 -7.73 -21.69 7.79
CA ARG A 554 -6.79 -22.04 8.87
C ARG A 554 -7.30 -21.60 10.25
N TRP A 555 -7.92 -20.42 10.33
CA TRP A 555 -8.52 -19.96 11.58
C TRP A 555 -9.73 -20.80 12.00
N LEU A 556 -10.66 -21.10 11.09
CA LEU A 556 -11.80 -21.97 11.39
C LEU A 556 -11.36 -23.37 11.83
N GLU A 557 -10.47 -24.02 11.09
CA GLU A 557 -9.95 -25.36 11.42
C GLU A 557 -9.34 -25.37 12.83
N ALA A 558 -8.40 -24.45 13.11
CA ALA A 558 -7.74 -24.37 14.42
C ALA A 558 -8.72 -24.10 15.58
N LEU A 559 -9.73 -23.26 15.36
CA LEU A 559 -10.74 -22.93 16.37
C LEU A 559 -11.75 -24.07 16.57
N MET A 560 -12.20 -24.73 15.50
CA MET A 560 -13.14 -25.86 15.57
C MET A 560 -12.50 -27.09 16.25
N GLU A 561 -11.22 -27.38 15.97
CA GLU A 561 -10.45 -28.42 16.69
C GLU A 561 -10.40 -28.21 18.21
N ARG A 562 -10.44 -26.95 18.66
CA ARG A 562 -10.32 -26.56 20.08
C ARG A 562 -11.68 -26.24 20.72
N GLY A 563 -12.76 -26.28 19.93
CA GLY A 563 -14.13 -25.95 20.33
C GLY A 563 -14.88 -27.12 20.95
N GLU A 564 -14.58 -27.45 22.20
CA GLU A 564 -15.39 -28.40 22.98
C GLU A 564 -16.76 -27.76 23.33
N ASN A 565 -17.87 -28.47 23.07
CA ASN A 565 -19.24 -28.07 23.42
C ASN A 565 -19.69 -26.69 22.89
N LEU A 566 -19.34 -26.35 21.65
CA LEU A 566 -19.86 -25.15 20.97
C LEU A 566 -21.41 -25.12 20.97
N PRO A 567 -22.06 -23.95 21.15
CA PRO A 567 -23.50 -23.79 20.93
C PRO A 567 -23.90 -24.29 19.54
N PRO A 568 -25.00 -25.05 19.39
CA PRO A 568 -25.42 -25.63 18.11
C PRO A 568 -25.55 -24.60 16.98
N GLU A 569 -26.05 -23.40 17.28
CA GLU A 569 -26.21 -22.31 16.32
C GLU A 569 -24.86 -21.81 15.80
N LEU A 570 -23.88 -21.66 16.71
CA LEU A 570 -22.52 -21.26 16.35
C LEU A 570 -21.80 -22.38 15.58
N ARG A 571 -22.04 -23.64 15.94
CA ARG A 571 -21.52 -24.81 15.23
C ARG A 571 -22.07 -24.88 13.80
N ALA A 572 -23.38 -24.72 13.61
CA ALA A 572 -24.03 -24.68 12.30
C ALA A 572 -23.48 -23.55 11.42
N ARG A 573 -23.37 -22.33 11.94
CA ARG A 573 -22.76 -21.18 11.24
C ARG A 573 -21.29 -21.42 10.91
N SER A 574 -20.52 -22.00 11.84
CA SER A 574 -19.10 -22.34 11.59
C SER A 574 -18.95 -23.36 10.46
N LEU A 575 -19.82 -24.40 10.43
CA LEU A 575 -19.83 -25.40 9.36
C LEU A 575 -20.19 -24.79 8.00
N LEU A 576 -21.18 -23.88 7.95
CA LEU A 576 -21.55 -23.14 6.73
C LEU A 576 -20.40 -22.28 6.22
N THR A 577 -19.79 -21.44 7.06
CA THR A 577 -18.66 -20.58 6.68
C THR A 577 -17.44 -21.42 6.27
N HIS A 578 -17.16 -22.52 6.99
CA HIS A 578 -16.07 -23.44 6.66
C HIS A 578 -16.30 -24.13 5.32
N GLY A 579 -17.52 -24.63 5.06
CA GLY A 579 -17.91 -25.19 3.77
C GLY A 579 -17.71 -24.18 2.63
N GLY A 580 -18.07 -22.91 2.85
CA GLY A 580 -17.83 -21.81 1.91
C GLY A 580 -16.36 -21.66 1.52
N LEU A 581 -15.48 -21.52 2.51
CA LEU A 581 -14.05 -21.32 2.27
C LEU A 581 -13.37 -22.54 1.65
N VAL A 582 -13.76 -23.76 2.08
CA VAL A 582 -13.27 -25.04 1.54
C VAL A 582 -13.71 -25.23 0.06
N PHE A 583 -14.94 -24.86 -0.26
CA PHE A 583 -15.48 -24.90 -1.63
C PHE A 583 -14.80 -23.89 -2.57
N ILE A 584 -14.42 -22.71 -2.04
CA ILE A 584 -13.67 -21.68 -2.78
C ILE A 584 -12.23 -22.10 -3.09
N VAL A 585 -11.57 -22.84 -2.20
CA VAL A 585 -10.21 -23.37 -2.44
C VAL A 585 -10.22 -24.70 -3.21
N GLY A 586 -11.35 -25.11 -3.77
CA GLY A 586 -11.48 -26.24 -4.71
C GLY A 586 -11.76 -27.62 -4.09
N GLU A 587 -11.95 -27.72 -2.77
CA GLU A 587 -12.27 -28.99 -2.08
C GLU A 587 -13.79 -29.26 -2.05
N PHE A 588 -14.39 -29.40 -3.22
CA PHE A 588 -15.85 -29.43 -3.42
C PHE A 588 -16.59 -30.52 -2.61
N GLU A 589 -16.06 -31.75 -2.55
CA GLU A 589 -16.67 -32.84 -1.78
C GLU A 589 -16.62 -32.55 -0.27
N ARG A 590 -15.51 -32.00 0.22
CA ARG A 590 -15.36 -31.66 1.64
C ARG A 590 -16.27 -30.49 2.02
N GLY A 591 -16.38 -29.49 1.16
CA GLY A 591 -17.34 -28.38 1.31
C GLY A 591 -18.79 -28.88 1.33
N THR A 592 -19.14 -29.82 0.45
CA THR A 592 -20.47 -30.43 0.41
C THR A 592 -20.81 -31.16 1.71
N GLN A 593 -19.89 -31.97 2.26
CA GLN A 593 -20.11 -32.63 3.56
C GLN A 593 -20.30 -31.61 4.69
N LEU A 594 -19.53 -30.51 4.71
CA LEU A 594 -19.69 -29.44 5.71
C LEU A 594 -21.05 -28.73 5.60
N TYR A 595 -21.59 -28.56 4.38
CA TYR A 595 -22.94 -28.07 4.18
C TYR A 595 -24.00 -29.08 4.63
N GLU A 596 -23.86 -30.37 4.33
CA GLU A 596 -24.80 -31.41 4.81
C GLU A 596 -24.85 -31.45 6.34
N ASP A 597 -23.68 -31.42 7.00
CA ASP A 597 -23.55 -31.34 8.45
C ASP A 597 -24.24 -30.06 8.99
N SER A 598 -23.99 -28.90 8.38
CA SER A 598 -24.62 -27.61 8.74
C SER A 598 -26.15 -27.63 8.59
N LEU A 599 -26.66 -28.20 7.50
CA LEU A 599 -28.10 -28.30 7.22
C LEU A 599 -28.80 -29.22 8.23
N ALA A 600 -28.16 -30.31 8.64
CA ALA A 600 -28.67 -31.19 9.69
C ALA A 600 -28.79 -30.46 11.04
N GLU A 601 -27.78 -29.68 11.42
CA GLU A 601 -27.78 -28.87 12.65
C GLU A 601 -28.92 -27.82 12.61
N TYR A 602 -29.01 -26.98 11.56
CA TYR A 602 -30.09 -25.99 11.43
C TYR A 602 -31.49 -26.60 11.43
N ARG A 603 -31.69 -27.74 10.74
CA ARG A 603 -32.97 -28.46 10.77
C ARG A 603 -33.30 -29.00 12.17
N SER A 604 -32.30 -29.43 12.94
CA SER A 604 -32.52 -29.86 14.33
C SER A 604 -32.91 -28.71 15.27
N LEU A 605 -32.45 -27.49 14.97
CA LEU A 605 -32.77 -26.26 15.68
C LEU A 605 -34.12 -25.64 15.28
N GLY A 606 -34.70 -26.07 14.16
CA GLY A 606 -35.88 -25.44 13.56
C GLY A 606 -35.59 -24.07 12.93
N ASP A 607 -34.32 -23.75 12.67
CA ASP A 607 -33.91 -22.51 12.00
C ASP A 607 -34.06 -22.66 10.49
N GLU A 608 -35.26 -22.34 10.00
CA GLU A 608 -35.59 -22.35 8.57
C GLU A 608 -34.71 -21.39 7.76
N ARG A 609 -34.28 -20.26 8.33
CA ARG A 609 -33.48 -19.25 7.64
C ARG A 609 -32.03 -19.73 7.45
N GLY A 610 -31.43 -20.27 8.51
CA GLY A 610 -30.13 -20.92 8.45
C GLY A 610 -30.14 -22.09 7.49
N ALA A 611 -31.17 -22.94 7.54
CA ALA A 611 -31.36 -24.01 6.58
C ALA A 611 -31.43 -23.50 5.12
N ALA A 612 -32.22 -22.44 4.84
CA ALA A 612 -32.31 -21.84 3.50
C ALA A 612 -30.98 -21.30 2.97
N ALA A 613 -30.14 -20.72 3.83
CA ALA A 613 -28.79 -20.27 3.45
C ALA A 613 -27.90 -21.45 3.04
N VAL A 614 -27.98 -22.59 3.73
CA VAL A 614 -27.24 -23.81 3.38
C VAL A 614 -27.80 -24.48 2.12
N LEU A 615 -29.12 -24.58 1.97
CA LEU A 615 -29.77 -25.15 0.78
C LEU A 615 -29.30 -24.45 -0.50
N ASN A 616 -29.11 -23.13 -0.45
CA ASN A 616 -28.53 -22.40 -1.58
C ASN A 616 -27.10 -22.87 -1.92
N ARG A 617 -26.23 -23.03 -0.93
CA ARG A 617 -24.84 -23.47 -1.17
C ARG A 617 -24.79 -24.89 -1.76
N MET A 618 -25.74 -25.75 -1.43
CA MET A 618 -25.85 -27.11 -1.99
C MET A 618 -26.26 -27.16 -3.46
N ILE A 619 -26.81 -26.08 -4.03
CA ILE A 619 -27.19 -26.01 -5.47
C ILE A 619 -25.98 -26.34 -6.37
N TYR A 620 -24.80 -25.82 -6.06
CA TYR A 620 -23.59 -26.07 -6.86
C TYR A 620 -23.14 -27.54 -6.82
N ALA A 621 -23.36 -28.24 -5.70
CA ALA A 621 -23.11 -29.69 -5.61
C ALA A 621 -24.10 -30.50 -6.45
N ALA A 622 -25.36 -30.07 -6.54
CA ALA A 622 -26.36 -30.68 -7.44
C ALA A 622 -26.06 -30.38 -8.93
N ILE A 623 -25.62 -29.16 -9.26
CA ILE A 623 -25.15 -28.80 -10.62
C ILE A 623 -23.95 -29.64 -11.04
N ALA A 624 -22.94 -29.82 -10.17
CA ALA A 624 -21.78 -30.68 -10.43
C ALA A 624 -22.18 -32.15 -10.69
N ARG A 625 -23.25 -32.62 -10.03
CA ARG A 625 -23.86 -33.94 -10.26
C ARG A 625 -24.83 -34.00 -11.45
N GLN A 626 -25.04 -32.88 -12.16
CA GLN A 626 -26.02 -32.68 -13.23
C GLN A 626 -27.49 -32.96 -12.83
N ASP A 627 -27.80 -32.92 -11.52
CA ASP A 627 -29.18 -33.04 -11.03
C ASP A 627 -29.85 -31.65 -10.98
N PHE A 628 -30.15 -31.12 -12.17
CA PHE A 628 -30.84 -29.84 -12.31
C PHE A 628 -32.26 -29.81 -11.69
N PRO A 629 -33.03 -30.92 -11.64
CA PRO A 629 -34.25 -31.00 -10.84
C PRO A 629 -34.02 -30.76 -9.35
N GLU A 630 -33.03 -31.42 -8.73
CA GLU A 630 -32.64 -31.18 -7.33
C GLU A 630 -32.18 -29.73 -7.13
N ALA A 631 -31.25 -29.25 -7.97
CA ALA A 631 -30.71 -27.89 -7.90
C ALA A 631 -31.81 -26.82 -7.93
N ARG A 632 -32.81 -26.97 -8.82
CA ARG A 632 -33.96 -26.06 -8.92
C ARG A 632 -34.89 -26.15 -7.70
N ALA A 633 -35.08 -27.33 -7.13
CA ALA A 633 -35.88 -27.50 -5.92
C ALA A 633 -35.22 -26.80 -4.71
N LEU A 634 -33.92 -27.04 -4.49
CA LEU A 634 -33.12 -26.41 -3.43
C LEU A 634 -33.16 -24.87 -3.52
N GLY A 635 -32.95 -24.31 -4.71
CA GLY A 635 -33.00 -22.86 -4.93
C GLY A 635 -34.40 -22.27 -4.77
N SER A 636 -35.45 -23.00 -5.16
CA SER A 636 -36.84 -22.54 -5.00
C SER A 636 -37.26 -22.52 -3.52
N GLU A 637 -36.90 -23.55 -2.74
CA GLU A 637 -37.13 -23.61 -1.29
C GLU A 637 -36.39 -22.47 -0.57
N SER A 638 -35.10 -22.28 -0.88
CA SER A 638 -34.29 -21.18 -0.32
C SER A 638 -34.89 -19.79 -0.64
N LEU A 639 -35.32 -19.57 -1.89
CA LEU A 639 -35.93 -18.33 -2.35
C LEU A 639 -37.26 -18.02 -1.64
N GLU A 640 -38.14 -19.02 -1.46
CA GLU A 640 -39.40 -18.84 -0.74
C GLU A 640 -39.16 -18.43 0.71
N VAL A 641 -38.24 -19.12 1.39
CA VAL A 641 -37.89 -18.83 2.78
C VAL A 641 -37.28 -17.43 2.92
N HIS A 642 -36.28 -17.07 2.11
CA HIS A 642 -35.66 -15.75 2.21
C HIS A 642 -36.63 -14.60 1.91
N ARG A 643 -37.58 -14.78 0.97
CA ARG A 643 -38.68 -13.84 0.75
C ARG A 643 -39.61 -13.71 1.96
N ARG A 644 -40.00 -14.84 2.57
CA ARG A 644 -40.86 -14.85 3.78
C ARG A 644 -40.21 -14.11 4.96
N PHE A 645 -38.90 -14.22 5.11
CA PHE A 645 -38.13 -13.51 6.13
C PHE A 645 -37.65 -12.10 5.73
N GLY A 646 -37.90 -11.64 4.49
CA GLY A 646 -37.48 -10.33 4.02
C GLY A 646 -35.96 -10.16 3.85
N SER A 647 -35.21 -11.25 3.68
CA SER A 647 -33.75 -11.23 3.52
C SER A 647 -33.37 -10.83 2.10
N THR A 648 -33.08 -9.55 1.86
CA THR A 648 -32.66 -9.03 0.55
C THR A 648 -31.38 -9.71 0.03
N GLN A 649 -30.40 -9.97 0.91
CA GLN A 649 -29.18 -10.69 0.54
C GLN A 649 -29.47 -12.16 0.22
N GLY A 650 -30.32 -12.84 1.01
CA GLY A 650 -30.72 -14.22 0.76
C GLY A 650 -31.53 -14.38 -0.53
N GLU A 651 -32.43 -13.44 -0.84
CA GLU A 651 -33.15 -13.43 -2.12
C GLU A 651 -32.20 -13.19 -3.31
N ALA A 652 -31.27 -12.23 -3.19
CA ALA A 652 -30.24 -12.03 -4.21
C ALA A 652 -29.45 -13.32 -4.47
N VAL A 653 -28.98 -13.96 -3.41
CA VAL A 653 -28.20 -15.21 -3.46
C VAL A 653 -28.99 -16.34 -4.14
N ALA A 654 -30.24 -16.59 -3.71
CA ALA A 654 -31.09 -17.62 -4.28
C ALA A 654 -31.43 -17.40 -5.77
N LEU A 655 -31.70 -16.14 -6.17
CA LEU A 655 -31.93 -15.81 -7.58
C LEU A 655 -30.67 -16.01 -8.44
N GLY A 656 -29.49 -15.69 -7.90
CA GLY A 656 -28.22 -15.86 -8.59
C GLY A 656 -27.88 -17.33 -8.83
N SER A 657 -28.05 -18.18 -7.81
CA SER A 657 -27.82 -19.62 -7.95
C SER A 657 -28.87 -20.31 -8.85
N LEU A 658 -30.13 -19.86 -8.84
CA LEU A 658 -31.14 -20.32 -9.80
C LEU A 658 -30.83 -19.89 -11.23
N ALA A 659 -30.24 -18.70 -11.45
CA ALA A 659 -29.85 -18.25 -12.78
C ALA A 659 -28.86 -19.21 -13.44
N GLU A 660 -27.87 -19.70 -12.70
CA GLU A 660 -26.91 -20.71 -13.16
C GLU A 660 -27.60 -22.03 -13.55
N VAL A 661 -28.58 -22.51 -12.76
CA VAL A 661 -29.38 -23.71 -13.11
C VAL A 661 -30.15 -23.52 -14.41
N GLU A 662 -30.76 -22.34 -14.61
CA GLU A 662 -31.48 -22.03 -15.85
C GLU A 662 -30.53 -21.86 -17.06
N TRP A 663 -29.31 -21.34 -16.86
CA TRP A 663 -28.28 -21.27 -17.90
C TRP A 663 -27.85 -22.66 -18.36
N GLN A 664 -27.48 -23.53 -17.41
CA GLN A 664 -27.05 -24.92 -17.68
C GLN A 664 -28.16 -25.78 -18.31
N THR A 665 -29.44 -25.51 -17.98
CA THR A 665 -30.59 -26.19 -18.62
C THR A 665 -31.05 -25.56 -19.94
N GLY A 666 -30.38 -24.50 -20.41
CA GLY A 666 -30.62 -23.88 -21.73
C GLY A 666 -31.64 -22.75 -21.75
N ASN A 667 -32.24 -22.41 -20.61
CA ASN A 667 -33.23 -21.32 -20.46
C ASN A 667 -32.54 -19.95 -20.34
N ARG A 668 -31.71 -19.60 -21.34
CA ARG A 668 -30.78 -18.45 -21.31
C ARG A 668 -31.43 -17.10 -21.01
N GLU A 669 -32.64 -16.86 -21.52
CA GLU A 669 -33.38 -15.60 -21.29
C GLU A 669 -33.75 -15.43 -19.81
N LEU A 670 -34.28 -16.50 -19.20
CA LEU A 670 -34.64 -16.54 -17.78
C LEU A 670 -33.40 -16.45 -16.88
N ALA A 671 -32.31 -17.12 -17.26
CA ALA A 671 -31.02 -17.02 -16.55
C ALA A 671 -30.53 -15.57 -16.45
N VAL A 672 -30.51 -14.85 -17.58
CA VAL A 672 -30.08 -13.44 -17.63
C VAL A 672 -31.02 -12.54 -16.81
N GLU A 673 -32.34 -12.77 -16.83
CA GLU A 673 -33.30 -12.03 -15.98
C GLU A 673 -33.02 -12.25 -14.47
N LEU A 674 -32.84 -13.51 -14.06
CA LEU A 674 -32.61 -13.88 -12.66
C LEU A 674 -31.28 -13.32 -12.12
N ALA A 675 -30.20 -13.42 -12.90
CA ALA A 675 -28.90 -12.87 -12.52
C ALA A 675 -28.90 -11.33 -12.50
N GLY A 676 -29.61 -10.68 -13.43
CA GLY A 676 -29.79 -9.22 -13.41
C GLY A 676 -30.49 -8.74 -12.13
N ARG A 677 -31.61 -9.39 -11.77
CA ARG A 677 -32.32 -9.12 -10.52
C ARG A 677 -31.48 -9.40 -9.27
N SER A 678 -30.69 -10.48 -9.28
CA SER A 678 -29.74 -10.78 -8.22
C SER A 678 -28.73 -9.65 -8.01
N ALA A 679 -28.16 -9.12 -9.09
CA ALA A 679 -27.23 -7.99 -9.04
C ALA A 679 -27.88 -6.69 -8.53
N GLU A 680 -29.14 -6.41 -8.89
CA GLU A 680 -29.91 -5.25 -8.41
C GLU A 680 -30.20 -5.33 -6.90
N LEU A 681 -30.61 -6.50 -6.41
CA LEU A 681 -30.84 -6.72 -4.98
C LEU A 681 -29.53 -6.65 -4.18
N ALA A 682 -28.45 -7.24 -4.70
CA ALA A 682 -27.12 -7.14 -4.10
C ALA A 682 -26.61 -5.69 -4.07
N ALA A 683 -26.86 -4.90 -5.11
CA ALA A 683 -26.58 -3.46 -5.11
C ALA A 683 -27.36 -2.71 -4.02
N THR A 684 -28.65 -3.03 -3.88
CA THR A 684 -29.55 -2.40 -2.89
C THR A 684 -29.15 -2.74 -1.45
N ALA A 685 -28.71 -3.98 -1.20
CA ALA A 685 -28.24 -4.46 0.10
C ALA A 685 -26.77 -4.14 0.41
N GLY A 686 -26.08 -3.40 -0.47
CA GLY A 686 -24.64 -3.12 -0.32
C GLY A 686 -23.73 -4.34 -0.44
N PHE A 687 -24.24 -5.49 -0.88
CA PHE A 687 -23.54 -6.78 -0.92
C PHE A 687 -22.59 -6.85 -2.13
N ARG A 688 -21.51 -6.07 -2.05
CA ARG A 688 -20.59 -5.81 -3.17
C ARG A 688 -19.99 -7.09 -3.76
N TRP A 689 -19.55 -8.03 -2.92
CA TRP A 689 -19.00 -9.32 -3.35
C TRP A 689 -19.98 -10.09 -4.24
N TRP A 690 -21.24 -10.26 -3.80
CA TRP A 690 -22.23 -10.98 -4.60
C TRP A 690 -22.58 -10.25 -5.90
N ARG A 691 -22.66 -8.92 -5.87
CA ARG A 691 -22.85 -8.12 -7.09
C ARG A 691 -21.72 -8.33 -8.10
N VAL A 692 -20.46 -8.41 -7.64
CA VAL A 692 -19.31 -8.71 -8.50
C VAL A 692 -19.47 -10.08 -9.16
N ALA A 693 -19.81 -11.12 -8.39
CA ALA A 693 -20.04 -12.46 -8.93
C ALA A 693 -21.15 -12.48 -10.01
N MET A 694 -22.29 -11.84 -9.75
CA MET A 694 -23.40 -11.77 -10.72
C MET A 694 -23.05 -10.99 -11.99
N LEU A 695 -22.32 -9.88 -11.87
CA LEU A 695 -21.87 -9.12 -13.04
C LEU A 695 -20.78 -9.86 -13.84
N SER A 696 -19.92 -10.65 -13.17
CA SER A 696 -18.94 -11.54 -13.81
C SER A 696 -19.63 -12.63 -14.64
N MET A 697 -20.61 -13.31 -14.04
CA MET A 697 -21.42 -14.33 -14.69
C MET A 697 -22.20 -13.78 -15.90
N LEU A 698 -22.86 -12.62 -15.74
CA LEU A 698 -23.53 -11.92 -16.85
C LEU A 698 -22.56 -11.46 -17.95
N SER A 699 -21.32 -11.10 -17.60
CA SER A 699 -20.27 -10.76 -18.57
C SER A 699 -19.89 -11.99 -19.40
N GLU A 700 -19.60 -13.13 -18.77
CA GLU A 700 -19.26 -14.38 -19.45
C GLU A 700 -20.38 -14.88 -20.36
N TRP A 701 -21.63 -14.87 -19.88
CA TRP A 701 -22.79 -15.29 -20.66
C TRP A 701 -23.05 -14.36 -21.85
N SER A 702 -22.73 -13.08 -21.72
CA SER A 702 -22.81 -12.11 -22.81
C SER A 702 -21.75 -12.38 -23.88
N LEU A 703 -20.50 -12.64 -23.49
CA LEU A 703 -19.42 -13.05 -24.41
C LEU A 703 -19.77 -14.37 -25.13
N THR A 704 -20.18 -15.40 -24.37
CA THR A 704 -20.63 -16.70 -24.88
C THR A 704 -21.84 -16.60 -25.83
N SER A 705 -22.61 -15.51 -25.76
CA SER A 705 -23.76 -15.23 -26.63
C SER A 705 -23.45 -14.22 -27.74
N GLU A 706 -22.18 -13.98 -28.05
CA GLU A 706 -21.69 -13.00 -29.04
C GLU A 706 -22.08 -11.52 -28.76
N ARG A 707 -22.64 -11.23 -27.57
CA ARG A 707 -23.01 -9.88 -27.09
C ARG A 707 -21.81 -9.14 -26.50
N ARG A 708 -20.70 -9.11 -27.23
CA ARG A 708 -19.38 -8.66 -26.74
C ARG A 708 -19.36 -7.29 -26.07
N ALA A 709 -20.06 -6.30 -26.63
CA ALA A 709 -20.11 -4.95 -26.07
C ALA A 709 -20.80 -4.89 -24.69
N GLU A 710 -21.76 -5.77 -24.44
CA GLU A 710 -22.42 -5.90 -23.14
C GLU A 710 -21.50 -6.62 -22.14
N GLY A 711 -20.81 -7.67 -22.61
CA GLY A 711 -19.78 -8.39 -21.85
C GLY A 711 -18.65 -7.48 -21.34
N ASP A 712 -18.03 -6.69 -22.23
CA ASP A 712 -16.95 -5.74 -21.87
C ASP A 712 -17.45 -4.70 -20.84
N ARG A 713 -18.66 -4.15 -21.03
CA ARG A 713 -19.26 -3.18 -20.11
C ARG A 713 -19.47 -3.76 -18.70
N LEU A 714 -20.07 -4.95 -18.62
CA LEU A 714 -20.34 -5.64 -17.36
C LEU A 714 -19.04 -6.06 -16.66
N GLY A 715 -18.07 -6.58 -17.42
CA GLY A 715 -16.77 -7.00 -16.90
C GLY A 715 -15.99 -5.84 -16.28
N ARG A 716 -15.97 -4.67 -16.93
CA ARG A 716 -15.36 -3.45 -16.37
C ARG A 716 -16.07 -2.97 -15.11
N GLU A 717 -17.41 -2.93 -15.11
CA GLU A 717 -18.19 -2.52 -13.93
C GLU A 717 -17.88 -3.41 -12.71
N ALA A 718 -17.84 -4.73 -12.92
CA ALA A 718 -17.49 -5.71 -11.92
C ALA A 718 -16.03 -5.56 -11.45
N LEU A 719 -15.07 -5.34 -12.36
CA LEU A 719 -13.65 -5.28 -12.02
C LEU A 719 -13.33 -4.07 -11.12
N GLY A 720 -13.93 -2.91 -11.42
CA GLY A 720 -13.82 -1.73 -10.57
C GLY A 720 -14.47 -1.92 -9.19
N LEU A 721 -15.52 -2.75 -9.08
CA LEU A 721 -16.10 -3.15 -7.80
C LEU A 721 -15.20 -4.12 -7.03
N ALA A 722 -14.69 -5.16 -7.68
CA ALA A 722 -13.79 -6.17 -7.13
C ALA A 722 -12.54 -5.53 -6.51
N HIS A 723 -11.89 -4.63 -7.24
CA HIS A 723 -10.70 -3.90 -6.79
C HIS A 723 -10.96 -3.12 -5.49
N ARG A 724 -12.09 -2.40 -5.38
CA ARG A 724 -12.45 -1.61 -4.18
C ARG A 724 -12.70 -2.44 -2.92
N ILE A 725 -13.06 -3.72 -3.05
CA ILE A 725 -13.28 -4.63 -1.92
C ILE A 725 -12.13 -5.62 -1.71
N GLY A 726 -11.03 -5.48 -2.47
CA GLY A 726 -9.89 -6.38 -2.41
C GLY A 726 -10.19 -7.81 -2.88
N ASP A 727 -11.18 -8.00 -3.74
CA ASP A 727 -11.56 -9.31 -4.30
C ASP A 727 -10.58 -9.73 -5.38
N ARG A 728 -9.59 -10.52 -4.97
CA ARG A 728 -8.52 -11.02 -5.82
C ARG A 728 -9.03 -12.07 -6.81
N MET A 729 -9.94 -12.95 -6.38
CA MET A 729 -10.45 -14.03 -7.22
C MET A 729 -11.22 -13.47 -8.41
N HIS A 730 -12.26 -12.67 -8.17
CA HIS A 730 -13.02 -12.07 -9.27
C HIS A 730 -12.18 -11.08 -10.06
N GLY A 731 -11.20 -10.41 -9.44
CA GLY A 731 -10.21 -9.60 -10.16
C GLY A 731 -9.55 -10.36 -11.32
N VAL A 732 -9.06 -11.59 -11.07
CA VAL A 732 -8.44 -12.44 -12.10
C VAL A 732 -9.45 -12.88 -13.16
N TYR A 733 -10.62 -13.39 -12.75
CA TYR A 733 -11.69 -13.79 -13.67
C TYR A 733 -12.11 -12.67 -14.62
N LEU A 734 -12.26 -11.46 -14.09
CA LEU A 734 -12.73 -10.31 -14.85
C LEU A 734 -11.65 -9.77 -15.79
N LEU A 735 -10.37 -9.82 -15.40
CA LEU A 735 -9.26 -9.56 -16.33
C LEU A 735 -9.24 -10.60 -17.47
N ALA A 736 -9.48 -11.88 -17.18
CA ALA A 736 -9.55 -12.94 -18.20
C ALA A 736 -10.75 -12.77 -19.15
N LEU A 737 -11.93 -12.41 -18.63
CA LEU A 737 -13.13 -12.09 -19.42
C LEU A 737 -12.90 -10.88 -20.33
N LEU A 738 -12.27 -9.83 -19.82
CA LEU A 738 -11.93 -8.64 -20.61
C LEU A 738 -10.81 -8.93 -21.64
N ALA A 739 -9.88 -9.82 -21.33
CA ALA A 739 -8.88 -10.31 -22.29
C ALA A 739 -9.53 -11.09 -23.45
N TRP A 740 -10.49 -11.97 -23.15
CA TRP A 740 -11.27 -12.70 -24.16
C TRP A 740 -12.10 -11.75 -25.03
N SER A 741 -12.82 -10.80 -24.41
CA SER A 741 -13.55 -9.74 -25.11
C SER A 741 -12.63 -8.95 -26.07
N ALA A 742 -11.45 -8.55 -25.59
CA ALA A 742 -10.48 -7.83 -26.41
C ALA A 742 -9.92 -8.70 -27.56
N ALA A 743 -9.68 -9.99 -27.34
CA ALA A 743 -9.20 -10.93 -28.36
C ALA A 743 -10.21 -11.08 -29.52
N GLU A 744 -11.49 -11.32 -29.20
CA GLU A 744 -12.56 -11.37 -30.21
C GLU A 744 -12.82 -10.04 -30.92
N ALA A 745 -12.47 -8.91 -30.29
CA ALA A 745 -12.51 -7.59 -30.91
C ALA A 745 -11.31 -7.30 -31.83
N GLY A 746 -10.32 -8.20 -31.91
CA GLY A 746 -9.05 -7.95 -32.60
C GLY A 746 -8.15 -6.93 -31.89
N GLN A 747 -8.45 -6.58 -30.63
CA GLN A 747 -7.67 -5.68 -29.79
C GLN A 747 -6.50 -6.45 -29.14
N LEU A 748 -5.67 -7.09 -29.96
CA LEU A 748 -4.68 -8.08 -29.49
C LEU A 748 -3.69 -7.52 -28.46
N LYS A 749 -3.31 -6.24 -28.59
CA LYS A 749 -2.51 -5.51 -27.58
C LYS A 749 -3.19 -5.43 -26.21
N ARG A 750 -4.49 -5.14 -26.17
CA ARG A 750 -5.27 -5.07 -24.93
C ARG A 750 -5.53 -6.46 -24.37
N ALA A 751 -5.83 -7.44 -25.23
CA ALA A 751 -5.98 -8.84 -24.85
C ALA A 751 -4.70 -9.40 -24.22
N GLY A 752 -3.55 -9.11 -24.85
CA GLY A 752 -2.22 -9.49 -24.37
C GLY A 752 -1.95 -8.94 -22.99
N PHE A 753 -2.05 -7.61 -22.80
CA PHE A 753 -1.81 -6.99 -21.50
C PHE A 753 -2.74 -7.54 -20.40
N LEU A 754 -4.04 -7.67 -20.68
CA LEU A 754 -5.00 -8.18 -19.70
C LEU A 754 -4.74 -9.65 -19.34
N TRP A 755 -4.36 -10.48 -20.31
CA TRP A 755 -3.94 -11.86 -20.04
C TRP A 755 -2.61 -11.92 -19.27
N GLY A 756 -1.68 -11.02 -19.58
CA GLY A 756 -0.45 -10.84 -18.83
C GLY A 756 -0.72 -10.49 -17.36
N ALA A 757 -1.80 -9.75 -17.08
CA ALA A 757 -2.25 -9.40 -15.72
C ALA A 757 -3.18 -10.43 -15.04
N VAL A 758 -3.59 -11.49 -15.76
CA VAL A 758 -4.15 -12.74 -15.20
C VAL A 758 -3.02 -13.66 -14.73
N GLU A 759 -2.01 -13.82 -15.59
CA GLU A 759 -0.62 -13.98 -15.13
C GLU A 759 -0.25 -12.72 -14.26
N ALA A 760 0.88 -12.62 -13.56
CA ALA A 760 1.09 -11.62 -12.47
C ALA A 760 0.14 -11.68 -11.24
N GLU A 761 -1.18 -11.92 -11.39
CA GLU A 761 -2.07 -12.22 -10.26
C GLU A 761 -2.02 -13.69 -9.86
N GLU A 762 -2.08 -14.61 -10.81
CA GLU A 762 -1.65 -16.01 -10.62
C GLU A 762 -0.18 -16.12 -10.15
N GLN A 763 0.61 -15.03 -10.20
CA GLN A 763 1.91 -15.02 -9.56
C GLN A 763 1.74 -14.96 -8.04
N ARG A 764 0.98 -14.03 -7.47
CA ARG A 764 0.94 -13.78 -6.01
C ARG A 764 0.43 -14.93 -5.09
N GLY A 765 0.08 -16.09 -5.64
CA GLY A 765 -0.27 -17.31 -4.91
C GLY A 765 -1.50 -18.00 -5.52
N ALA A 766 -1.95 -19.08 -4.89
CA ALA A 766 -3.20 -19.76 -5.25
C ALA A 766 -4.40 -18.79 -5.28
N ILE A 767 -5.35 -19.04 -6.19
CA ILE A 767 -6.56 -18.22 -6.38
C ILE A 767 -7.83 -19.07 -6.12
N GLY A 768 -7.70 -20.38 -5.93
CA GLY A 768 -8.83 -21.29 -5.69
C GLY A 768 -9.47 -21.70 -7.01
N GLN A 769 -10.79 -21.55 -7.15
CA GLN A 769 -11.58 -22.00 -8.31
C GLN A 769 -11.01 -21.60 -9.70
N TRP A 770 -10.33 -20.44 -9.78
CA TRP A 770 -9.62 -20.04 -11.00
C TRP A 770 -8.71 -21.14 -11.55
N GLU A 771 -8.01 -21.88 -10.69
CA GLU A 771 -7.05 -22.91 -11.10
C GLU A 771 -7.68 -24.06 -11.91
N SER A 772 -8.96 -24.38 -11.66
CA SER A 772 -9.70 -25.37 -12.45
C SER A 772 -10.28 -24.83 -13.77
N GLU A 773 -10.45 -23.52 -13.90
CA GLU A 773 -11.13 -22.90 -15.05
C GLU A 773 -10.17 -22.14 -15.98
N ARG A 774 -8.97 -21.84 -15.48
CA ARG A 774 -7.86 -21.15 -16.14
C ARG A 774 -7.64 -21.59 -17.58
N ASP A 775 -7.57 -22.90 -17.83
CA ASP A 775 -7.28 -23.42 -19.17
C ASP A 775 -8.45 -23.25 -20.16
N ALA A 776 -9.70 -23.20 -19.68
CA ALA A 776 -10.86 -22.89 -20.51
C ALA A 776 -10.90 -21.40 -20.91
N PHE A 777 -10.37 -20.51 -20.08
CA PHE A 777 -10.13 -19.11 -20.44
C PHE A 777 -8.93 -18.96 -21.36
N ALA A 778 -7.81 -19.63 -21.04
CA ALA A 778 -6.58 -19.59 -21.84
C ALA A 778 -6.82 -20.05 -23.28
N ALA A 779 -7.61 -21.11 -23.49
CA ALA A 779 -7.97 -21.59 -24.82
C ALA A 779 -8.75 -20.56 -25.65
N ARG A 780 -9.54 -19.69 -25.02
CA ARG A 780 -10.31 -18.62 -25.69
C ARG A 780 -9.46 -17.40 -26.02
N VAL A 781 -8.48 -17.07 -25.18
CA VAL A 781 -7.63 -15.88 -25.34
C VAL A 781 -6.41 -16.18 -26.21
N LEU A 782 -5.64 -17.22 -25.87
CA LEU A 782 -4.37 -17.56 -26.53
C LEU A 782 -4.53 -18.09 -27.96
N ALA A 783 -5.74 -18.48 -28.36
CA ALA A 783 -6.05 -18.83 -29.75
C ALA A 783 -5.87 -17.63 -30.73
N PHE A 784 -5.86 -16.40 -30.21
CA PHE A 784 -5.65 -15.17 -30.99
C PHE A 784 -4.22 -14.61 -30.83
N ALA A 785 -3.30 -15.33 -30.16
CA ALA A 785 -1.97 -14.81 -29.86
C ALA A 785 -1.11 -14.59 -31.11
N ASP A 786 -0.63 -13.36 -31.27
CA ASP A 786 0.33 -12.94 -32.28
C ASP A 786 1.50 -12.14 -31.64
N ALA A 787 2.33 -11.50 -32.45
CA ALA A 787 3.46 -10.71 -31.94
C ALA A 787 3.02 -9.50 -31.09
N ASP A 788 1.93 -8.83 -31.47
CA ASP A 788 1.38 -7.66 -30.75
C ASP A 788 0.73 -8.08 -29.42
N PHE A 789 0.13 -9.26 -29.37
CA PHE A 789 -0.38 -9.90 -28.15
C PHE A 789 0.76 -10.24 -27.17
N GLU A 790 1.77 -10.99 -27.62
CA GLU A 790 2.86 -11.46 -26.73
C GLU A 790 3.73 -10.29 -26.22
N GLU A 791 3.97 -9.25 -27.02
CA GLU A 791 4.64 -8.01 -26.57
C GLU A 791 3.91 -7.39 -25.37
N LYS A 792 2.59 -7.29 -25.45
CA LYS A 792 1.78 -6.66 -24.40
C LYS A 792 1.51 -7.58 -23.22
N ARG A 793 1.48 -8.90 -23.42
CA ARG A 793 1.41 -9.89 -22.35
C ARG A 793 2.63 -9.84 -21.44
N ASP A 794 3.84 -9.71 -22.00
CA ASP A 794 5.05 -9.49 -21.20
C ASP A 794 4.93 -8.23 -20.32
N LEU A 795 4.41 -7.12 -20.88
CA LEU A 795 4.15 -5.89 -20.12
C LEU A 795 3.08 -6.09 -19.02
N GLY A 796 1.97 -6.76 -19.34
CA GLY A 796 0.92 -7.10 -18.37
C GLY A 796 1.42 -7.97 -17.22
N SER A 797 2.31 -8.92 -17.51
CA SER A 797 2.94 -9.84 -16.54
C SER A 797 3.85 -9.18 -15.50
N ARG A 798 4.11 -7.88 -15.67
CA ARG A 798 4.90 -7.05 -14.76
C ARG A 798 4.06 -5.98 -14.06
N SER A 799 2.77 -5.87 -14.40
CA SER A 799 1.86 -4.89 -13.82
C SER A 799 1.43 -5.24 -12.40
N THR A 800 1.07 -4.22 -11.63
CA THR A 800 0.36 -4.39 -10.36
C THR A 800 -1.15 -4.53 -10.59
N ALA A 801 -1.85 -5.14 -9.63
CA ALA A 801 -3.32 -5.20 -9.62
C ALA A 801 -4.02 -3.86 -9.91
N ALA A 802 -3.46 -2.74 -9.41
CA ALA A 802 -4.01 -1.41 -9.65
C ALA A 802 -3.82 -0.98 -11.12
N GLU A 803 -2.60 -1.10 -11.65
CA GLU A 803 -2.31 -0.78 -13.06
C GLU A 803 -3.11 -1.68 -14.03
N ALA A 804 -3.28 -2.96 -13.68
CA ALA A 804 -4.11 -3.90 -14.43
C ALA A 804 -5.58 -3.46 -14.50
N VAL A 805 -6.14 -3.03 -13.37
CA VAL A 805 -7.51 -2.50 -13.26
C VAL A 805 -7.63 -1.19 -14.01
N ASP A 806 -6.72 -0.23 -13.83
CA ASP A 806 -6.75 1.07 -14.52
C ASP A 806 -6.68 0.90 -16.05
N TYR A 807 -5.81 0.01 -16.53
CA TYR A 807 -5.72 -0.33 -17.95
C TYR A 807 -7.02 -0.99 -18.46
N ALA A 808 -7.56 -1.96 -17.72
CA ALA A 808 -8.81 -2.63 -18.06
C ALA A 808 -10.02 -1.68 -18.10
N LEU A 809 -10.04 -0.66 -17.24
CA LEU A 809 -11.09 0.35 -17.18
C LEU A 809 -10.96 1.45 -18.24
N GLY A 810 -9.83 1.53 -18.96
CA GLY A 810 -9.63 2.48 -20.06
C GLY A 810 -8.96 3.80 -19.66
N SER A 811 -8.16 3.80 -18.59
CA SER A 811 -7.38 4.97 -18.15
C SER A 811 -6.13 5.20 -19.00
N VAL A 812 -5.69 4.21 -19.79
CA VAL A 812 -4.47 4.25 -20.60
C VAL A 812 -4.68 3.50 -21.94
N ASP A 813 -4.91 4.26 -23.02
CA ASP A 813 -4.69 3.81 -24.42
C ASP A 813 -3.24 4.14 -24.85
#